data_AF-A0A285X8R4-F1
#
_entry.id   AF-A0A285X8R4-F1
#
_cell.length_a   1.000
_cell.length_b   1.000
_cell.length_c   1.000
_cell.angle_alpha   90.00
_cell.angle_beta   90.00
_cell.angle_gamma   90.00
#
_symmetry.space_group_name_H-M   'P 1'
#
loop_
_entity.id
_entity.type
_entity.pdbx_description
1 polymer ?
#
loop_
_entity_poly.entity_id
_entity_poly.type
_entity_poly.pdbx_seq_one_letter_code
_entity_poly.pdbx_strand_id
1 'polypeptide(L)'
;MQKKIASIIFSTRLMAFLFIVFAIALGLGTFIESWYSTATAKVWIYNALWFEVIMALFVVNFTGNIFRFKLHKKEKWSSLLLHLSFILILVGAFVTRYISYEGMMPIREGATENTFLSEKTFLTTFIDGEIDGQPRRRVVEEALLLAPGASNEHTFNTDYNGQPVKLEIIDFIHGAEEGLVEDPEGKNYLKIVEAGGGDRHDHYLEEGEVSSIHNVLFTLNKPTEGAINITFEDGDYFISSPFEGSYLRMADQQQGEVQADTIQPLVLRSLYNMAGMQFVLPEPVVRGKYDIIPTEEKTEGQQDAAVVRVTTNGESETVKLLGGQGRINDPIKLNLGGLEFYVRYGSKEYELPFSIKLNDFIAEKYPGTENSYSSFKSKVTVIDEGQENFDYEIFMNHVLDHRGYRFFQASFDPDEKGTVLSVNHDYWGTWITYIGYTLLYIGLMWILFAKGSRFGELKVMLEKVKKKKAKIMALLVILFTSVSGFAQEQEHEHENPLVIPKARIDSIIKANVVSEEHAAEFGRLVVQDAGGRMKPVNTYSSELLRKLSKSDDYEGLTSDQVIVSMTENPTIWYNVPVINVKKDNDSIRHIVGVPEDQKYLALTSFFDKEGNYKLSPYLENAYQAAVPNQFDKDFIETDRRVNLLYNALQGKILRIFPIPGDENNKWVSFPEAAEAGFKGMDSVYTRQILPMYFTALRSAKETGDYEQANELLNSIKGFQKKFGAEVIPSERRIETEIIYNKYDIFRNLFSWYMFAGVIMLVFVIFQIFKDSKIMRGLITVSKVVIIILFILHTAGLIARWYLSGHAPWSDAYESMIYVAWATMLFGLLFGRKSDLTIASTAFVTSMILMIAHWNWMDPSIANLAPVLDSYWLMIHVSVIVGSYGPFTLGMILGAVALLLMIFTTKKNKKKMDLTIKEITIITEMALTIGLVMLTIGNFLGGQWANESWGRYWGWDPKETWALVSIMVYAFVIHMRLVPGMRSRWLFNFMAIVAFASIMMTYFGVNFYLSGLHSYASGDKVITPTFVYYSIAVVGLLGAVSYWRFKKHYKKKNRSRLTLEKMNKKKKKNE
;
A
#
# COMPACT_ATOMS: atom_id res chain seq x y z
N MET A 1 37.07 17.19 33.68
CA MET A 1 35.90 17.39 32.80
C MET A 1 35.28 16.07 32.34
N GLN A 2 36.00 15.25 31.56
CA GLN A 2 35.60 13.96 30.96
C GLN A 2 34.56 13.11 31.73
N LYS A 3 34.77 12.79 33.02
CA LYS A 3 33.84 11.96 33.81
C LYS A 3 32.40 12.52 33.90
N LYS A 4 32.21 13.85 33.84
CA LYS A 4 30.86 14.47 33.75
C LYS A 4 30.25 14.22 32.36
N ILE A 5 31.00 14.47 31.29
CA ILE A 5 30.57 14.28 29.89
C ILE A 5 30.17 12.82 29.65
N ALA A 6 31.04 11.86 29.97
CA ALA A 6 30.74 10.43 29.86
C ALA A 6 29.50 10.00 30.68
N SER A 7 29.25 10.63 31.84
CA SER A 7 28.06 10.31 32.65
C SER A 7 26.74 10.72 31.98
N ILE A 8 26.77 11.72 31.08
CA ILE A 8 25.66 12.24 30.28
C ILE A 8 25.53 11.43 28.98
N ILE A 9 26.62 11.29 28.22
CA ILE A 9 26.63 10.58 26.93
C ILE A 9 26.20 9.12 27.11
N PHE A 10 26.73 8.41 28.12
CA PHE A 10 26.35 7.02 28.39
C PHE A 10 25.11 6.91 29.28
N SER A 11 24.18 7.86 29.23
CA SER A 11 23.00 7.88 30.11
C SER A 11 21.75 7.30 29.46
N THR A 12 20.88 6.71 30.28
CA THR A 12 19.53 6.31 29.86
C THR A 12 18.59 7.49 29.61
N ARG A 13 19.01 8.72 29.95
CA ARG A 13 18.29 9.94 29.54
C ARG A 13 18.63 10.32 28.11
N LEU A 14 19.90 10.23 27.70
CA LEU A 14 20.28 10.49 26.32
C LEU A 14 19.70 9.40 25.39
N MET A 15 19.78 8.12 25.74
CA MET A 15 19.09 7.05 25.01
C MET A 15 17.58 7.33 24.82
N ALA A 16 16.90 7.75 25.88
CA ALA A 16 15.48 8.06 25.82
C ALA A 16 15.16 9.30 24.96
N PHE A 17 16.09 10.24 24.85
CA PHE A 17 15.99 11.39 23.94
C PHE A 17 16.27 10.98 22.49
N LEU A 18 17.35 10.23 22.24
CA LEU A 18 17.72 9.74 20.91
C LEU A 18 16.61 8.88 20.29
N PHE A 19 16.01 7.95 21.04
CA PHE A 19 14.86 7.16 20.54
C PHE A 19 13.67 8.03 20.11
N ILE A 20 13.40 9.15 20.79
CA ILE A 20 12.29 10.04 20.44
C ILE A 20 12.67 10.90 19.23
N VAL A 21 13.85 11.53 19.23
CA VAL A 21 14.27 12.43 18.14
C VAL A 21 14.47 11.68 16.83
N PHE A 22 15.06 10.48 16.88
CA PHE A 22 15.23 9.64 15.69
C PHE A 22 13.89 9.14 15.14
N ALA A 23 12.96 8.71 16.01
CA ALA A 23 11.61 8.35 15.59
C ALA A 23 10.83 9.52 14.95
N ILE A 24 11.01 10.75 15.46
CA ILE A 24 10.43 11.96 14.88
C ILE A 24 11.09 12.31 13.54
N ALA A 25 12.42 12.23 13.45
CA ALA A 25 13.17 12.49 12.21
C ALA A 25 12.72 11.55 11.08
N LEU A 26 12.68 10.24 11.35
CA LEU A 26 12.19 9.23 10.40
C LEU A 26 10.75 9.49 9.97
N GLY A 27 9.84 9.73 10.92
CA GLY A 27 8.44 10.03 10.61
C GLY A 27 8.28 11.28 9.74
N LEU A 28 9.02 12.35 10.04
CA LEU A 28 9.04 13.58 9.23
C LEU A 28 9.61 13.34 7.83
N GLY A 29 10.65 12.50 7.69
CA GLY A 29 11.20 12.10 6.38
C GLY A 29 10.11 11.55 5.46
N THR A 30 9.32 10.58 5.93
CA THR A 30 8.23 10.00 5.13
C THR A 30 7.11 11.01 4.77
N PHE A 31 6.88 12.03 5.60
CA PHE A 31 5.92 13.09 5.26
C PHE A 31 6.49 14.08 4.24
N ILE A 32 7.76 14.48 4.37
CA ILE A 32 8.46 15.32 3.39
C ILE A 32 8.48 14.62 2.02
N GLU A 33 8.70 13.31 2.02
CA GLU A 33 8.71 12.46 0.82
C GLU A 33 7.37 12.47 0.06
N SER A 34 6.23 12.37 0.77
CA SER A 34 4.88 12.43 0.14
C SER A 34 4.31 13.85 0.01
N TRP A 35 5.05 14.89 0.41
CA TRP A 35 4.69 16.31 0.24
C TRP A 35 5.54 17.05 -0.81
N TYR A 36 6.77 16.56 -1.08
CA TYR A 36 7.72 17.15 -2.03
C TYR A 36 8.26 16.07 -2.95
N SER A 37 9.29 15.32 -2.51
CA SER A 37 9.80 14.12 -3.18
C SER A 37 10.74 13.33 -2.27
N THR A 38 11.06 12.09 -2.66
CA THR A 38 12.12 11.28 -2.05
C THR A 38 13.48 12.00 -2.06
N ALA A 39 13.79 12.80 -3.09
CA ALA A 39 15.01 13.60 -3.13
C ALA A 39 15.02 14.67 -2.03
N THR A 40 13.91 15.40 -1.83
CA THR A 40 13.80 16.42 -0.77
C THR A 40 13.90 15.78 0.63
N ALA A 41 13.33 14.58 0.83
CA ALA A 41 13.47 13.82 2.07
C ALA A 41 14.90 13.30 2.31
N LYS A 42 15.59 12.85 1.25
CA LYS A 42 17.03 12.54 1.29
C LYS A 42 17.82 13.78 1.71
N VAL A 43 17.66 14.94 1.08
CA VAL A 43 18.42 16.18 1.39
C VAL A 43 18.18 16.67 2.82
N TRP A 44 16.93 16.81 3.27
CA TRP A 44 16.63 17.41 4.57
C TRP A 44 16.81 16.47 5.77
N ILE A 45 16.55 15.17 5.59
CA ILE A 45 16.55 14.16 6.66
C ILE A 45 17.63 13.10 6.44
N TYR A 46 17.42 12.17 5.49
CA TYR A 46 18.15 10.89 5.50
C TYR A 46 19.65 11.04 5.20
N ASN A 47 20.03 12.03 4.39
CA ASN A 47 21.42 12.34 4.06
C ASN A 47 22.01 13.50 4.87
N ALA A 48 21.25 14.12 5.77
CA ALA A 48 21.68 15.32 6.47
C ALA A 48 22.66 15.00 7.62
N LEU A 49 23.74 15.79 7.74
CA LEU A 49 24.80 15.60 8.74
C LEU A 49 24.26 15.51 10.19
N TRP A 50 23.18 16.23 10.52
CA TRP A 50 22.58 16.19 11.85
C TRP A 50 21.92 14.83 12.17
N PHE A 51 21.43 14.13 11.15
CA PHE A 51 20.82 12.80 11.26
C PHE A 51 21.91 11.73 11.43
N GLU A 52 23.01 11.82 10.69
CA GLU A 52 24.21 10.99 10.91
C GLU A 52 24.77 11.16 12.34
N VAL A 53 24.83 12.39 12.85
CA VAL A 53 25.25 12.67 14.23
C VAL A 53 24.35 11.97 15.26
N ILE A 54 23.05 11.83 15.00
CA ILE A 54 22.15 11.03 15.87
C ILE A 54 22.53 9.54 15.83
N MET A 55 22.82 8.99 14.65
CA MET A 55 23.26 7.60 14.49
C MET A 55 24.60 7.33 15.18
N ALA A 56 25.58 8.23 15.01
CA ALA A 56 26.86 8.16 15.73
C ALA A 56 26.68 8.24 17.25
N LEU A 57 25.77 9.11 17.74
CA LEU A 57 25.43 9.21 19.17
C LEU A 57 24.76 7.93 19.70
N PHE A 58 23.99 7.20 18.89
CA PHE A 58 23.50 5.86 19.25
C PHE A 58 24.63 4.85 19.43
N VAL A 59 25.55 4.73 18.46
CA VAL A 59 26.72 3.83 18.55
C VAL A 59 27.52 4.09 19.83
N VAL A 60 27.80 5.36 20.13
CA VAL A 60 28.52 5.79 21.33
C VAL A 60 27.72 5.50 22.60
N ASN A 61 26.39 5.71 22.60
CA ASN A 61 25.53 5.44 23.76
C ASN A 61 25.40 3.94 24.05
N PHE A 62 25.16 3.10 23.04
CA PHE A 62 25.09 1.64 23.18
C PHE A 62 26.42 1.07 23.68
N THR A 63 27.54 1.49 23.10
CA THR A 63 28.89 1.11 23.53
C THR A 63 29.12 1.47 25.00
N GLY A 64 28.79 2.70 25.40
CA GLY A 64 28.88 3.12 26.81
C GLY A 64 27.98 2.34 27.77
N ASN A 65 26.78 1.94 27.33
CA ASN A 65 25.85 1.15 28.12
C ASN A 65 26.36 -0.28 28.40
N ILE A 66 27.08 -0.90 27.46
CA ILE A 66 27.72 -2.22 27.66
C ILE A 66 28.59 -2.22 28.91
N PHE A 67 29.46 -1.21 29.07
CA PHE A 67 30.32 -1.07 30.24
C PHE A 67 29.52 -0.59 31.47
N ARG A 68 28.67 0.44 31.34
CA ARG A 68 27.90 1.03 32.44
C ARG A 68 26.99 0.03 33.16
N PHE A 69 26.39 -0.89 32.40
CA PHE A 69 25.51 -1.93 32.95
C PHE A 69 26.19 -3.30 33.11
N LYS A 70 27.49 -3.41 32.79
CA LYS A 70 28.30 -4.64 32.85
C LYS A 70 27.65 -5.80 32.07
N LEU A 71 27.32 -5.56 30.79
CA LEU A 71 26.63 -6.52 29.93
C LEU A 71 27.52 -7.72 29.52
N HIS A 72 28.85 -7.58 29.62
CA HIS A 72 29.83 -8.67 29.45
C HIS A 72 29.61 -9.88 30.36
N LYS A 73 28.84 -9.73 31.46
CA LYS A 73 28.55 -10.80 32.40
C LYS A 73 27.63 -11.87 31.79
N LYS A 74 27.90 -13.15 32.07
CA LYS A 74 27.18 -14.31 31.51
C LYS A 74 25.66 -14.25 31.71
N GLU A 75 25.17 -13.69 32.82
CA GLU A 75 23.73 -13.56 33.08
C GLU A 75 23.02 -12.51 32.19
N LYS A 76 23.80 -11.73 31.42
CA LYS A 76 23.32 -10.61 30.57
C LYS A 76 23.68 -10.74 29.10
N TRP A 77 24.24 -11.88 28.66
CA TRP A 77 24.71 -12.06 27.29
C TRP A 77 23.63 -11.80 26.22
N SER A 78 22.36 -12.16 26.46
CA SER A 78 21.27 -11.78 25.54
C SER A 78 21.13 -10.26 25.38
N SER A 79 21.28 -9.47 26.45
CA SER A 79 21.31 -8.00 26.36
C SER A 79 22.61 -7.43 25.77
N LEU A 80 23.74 -8.14 25.87
CA LEU A 80 24.99 -7.78 25.21
C LEU A 80 24.88 -7.93 23.70
N LEU A 81 24.40 -9.09 23.22
CA LEU A 81 24.19 -9.37 21.80
C LEU A 81 23.29 -8.30 21.16
N LEU A 82 22.19 -7.92 21.83
CA LEU A 82 21.30 -6.84 21.40
C LEU A 82 21.94 -5.45 21.31
N HIS A 83 23.03 -5.17 22.04
CA HIS A 83 23.75 -3.89 21.89
C HIS A 83 24.81 -3.97 20.79
N LEU A 84 25.48 -5.13 20.66
CA LEU A 84 26.45 -5.37 19.58
C LEU A 84 25.77 -5.41 18.20
N SER A 85 24.57 -5.97 18.10
CA SER A 85 23.79 -6.01 16.86
C SER A 85 23.47 -4.61 16.33
N PHE A 86 22.91 -3.73 17.17
CA PHE A 86 22.61 -2.35 16.74
C PHE A 86 23.88 -1.54 16.42
N ILE A 87 25.01 -1.83 17.05
CA ILE A 87 26.31 -1.22 16.67
C ILE A 87 26.72 -1.71 15.27
N LEU A 88 26.67 -3.01 15.00
CA LEU A 88 27.04 -3.57 13.69
C LEU A 88 26.09 -3.11 12.58
N ILE A 89 24.78 -3.06 12.81
CA ILE A 89 23.79 -2.58 11.83
C ILE A 89 24.05 -1.12 11.46
N LEU A 90 24.37 -0.24 12.44
CA LEU A 90 24.69 1.16 12.17
C LEU A 90 26.06 1.35 11.48
N VAL A 91 27.03 0.44 11.73
CA VAL A 91 28.32 0.44 11.01
C VAL A 91 28.17 -0.09 9.59
N GLY A 92 27.36 -1.13 9.38
CA GLY A 92 27.05 -1.67 8.06
C GLY A 92 26.33 -0.65 7.18
N ALA A 93 25.28 0.01 7.71
CA ALA A 93 24.61 1.10 7.01
C ALA A 93 25.52 2.30 6.68
N PHE A 94 26.54 2.58 7.51
CA PHE A 94 27.58 3.57 7.21
C PHE A 94 28.51 3.10 6.07
N VAL A 95 28.87 1.81 6.06
CA VAL A 95 29.65 1.21 4.97
C VAL A 95 28.88 1.27 3.65
N THR A 96 27.63 0.78 3.61
CA THR A 96 26.73 0.89 2.45
C THR A 96 26.72 2.33 1.92
N ARG A 97 26.32 3.30 2.76
CA ARG A 97 26.16 4.72 2.41
C ARG A 97 27.36 5.36 1.69
N TYR A 98 28.59 5.00 2.06
CA TYR A 98 29.81 5.64 1.59
C TYR A 98 30.68 4.80 0.66
N ILE A 99 30.42 3.50 0.52
CA ILE A 99 31.24 2.57 -0.26
C ILE A 99 30.43 1.89 -1.37
N SER A 100 29.11 1.70 -1.20
CA SER A 100 28.27 1.10 -2.24
C SER A 100 27.72 2.09 -3.25
N TYR A 101 27.30 1.53 -4.38
CA TYR A 101 26.59 2.20 -5.46
C TYR A 101 25.51 1.28 -6.01
N GLU A 102 24.39 1.88 -6.40
CA GLU A 102 23.22 1.23 -6.99
C GLU A 102 22.94 1.87 -8.36
N GLY A 103 22.25 1.15 -9.24
CA GLY A 103 21.95 1.60 -10.61
C GLY A 103 20.96 0.71 -11.36
N MET A 104 20.79 1.00 -12.66
CA MET A 104 19.87 0.34 -13.59
C MET A 104 20.60 -0.03 -14.88
N MET A 105 20.32 -1.22 -15.41
CA MET A 105 20.92 -1.84 -16.57
C MET A 105 19.79 -2.31 -17.51
N PRO A 106 19.33 -1.46 -18.45
CA PRO A 106 18.41 -1.89 -19.49
C PRO A 106 19.14 -2.79 -20.49
N ILE A 107 18.53 -3.92 -20.88
CA ILE A 107 19.07 -4.86 -21.87
C ILE A 107 17.92 -5.29 -22.80
N ARG A 108 18.10 -5.13 -24.11
CA ARG A 108 17.14 -5.59 -25.12
C ARG A 108 17.40 -7.06 -25.50
N GLU A 109 16.38 -7.77 -25.97
CA GLU A 109 16.54 -9.19 -26.31
C GLU A 109 17.63 -9.43 -27.37
N GLY A 110 18.49 -10.43 -27.12
CA GLY A 110 19.67 -10.74 -27.91
C GLY A 110 20.89 -9.84 -27.65
N ALA A 111 20.71 -8.65 -27.05
CA ALA A 111 21.78 -7.71 -26.75
C ALA A 111 22.69 -8.23 -25.62
N THR A 112 23.94 -7.78 -25.62
CA THR A 112 24.96 -8.11 -24.62
C THR A 112 25.56 -6.83 -24.10
N GLU A 113 25.28 -6.52 -22.84
CA GLU A 113 25.67 -5.27 -22.20
C GLU A 113 26.69 -5.52 -21.10
N ASN A 114 27.62 -4.58 -20.92
CA ASN A 114 28.60 -4.58 -19.85
C ASN A 114 28.64 -3.26 -19.08
N THR A 115 27.71 -2.33 -19.31
CA THR A 115 27.60 -1.08 -18.56
C THR A 115 26.25 -0.93 -17.88
N PHE A 116 26.16 -0.03 -16.88
CA PHE A 116 24.91 0.32 -16.22
C PHE A 116 24.89 1.77 -15.74
N LEU A 117 23.70 2.34 -15.56
CA LEU A 117 23.44 3.73 -15.22
C LEU A 117 23.26 3.90 -13.69
N SER A 118 23.92 4.87 -13.08
CA SER A 118 23.86 5.09 -11.62
C SER A 118 22.52 5.64 -11.11
N GLU A 119 22.12 5.24 -9.89
CA GLU A 119 20.98 5.82 -9.15
C GLU A 119 21.20 7.30 -8.80
N LYS A 120 22.44 7.66 -8.46
CA LYS A 120 22.87 9.04 -8.19
C LYS A 120 23.03 9.79 -9.53
N THR A 121 22.61 11.06 -9.58
CA THR A 121 22.98 11.95 -10.69
C THR A 121 24.32 12.64 -10.43
N PHE A 122 24.95 13.11 -11.51
CA PHE A 122 26.26 13.76 -11.50
C PHE A 122 26.23 14.99 -12.41
N LEU A 123 27.06 15.97 -12.08
CA LEU A 123 27.58 16.93 -13.05
C LEU A 123 28.85 16.32 -13.66
N THR A 124 28.80 15.92 -14.93
CA THR A 124 29.99 15.54 -15.69
C THR A 124 30.45 16.74 -16.50
N THR A 125 31.69 17.17 -16.28
CA THR A 125 32.36 18.21 -17.07
C THR A 125 33.64 17.65 -17.65
N PHE A 126 33.73 17.58 -18.97
CA PHE A 126 35.00 17.39 -19.67
C PHE A 126 35.59 18.76 -19.98
N ILE A 127 36.84 18.99 -19.59
CA ILE A 127 37.58 20.23 -19.84
C ILE A 127 38.73 19.90 -20.80
N ASP A 128 38.68 20.45 -22.00
CA ASP A 128 39.68 20.25 -23.04
C ASP A 128 40.51 21.51 -23.27
N GLY A 129 41.79 21.30 -23.51
CA GLY A 129 42.74 22.34 -23.90
C GLY A 129 44.09 21.73 -24.27
N GLU A 130 45.11 22.57 -24.45
CA GLU A 130 46.46 22.09 -24.76
C GLU A 130 47.37 22.10 -23.53
N ILE A 131 48.22 21.07 -23.42
CA ILE A 131 49.37 21.03 -22.51
C ILE A 131 50.58 20.62 -23.35
N ASP A 132 51.63 21.45 -23.35
CA ASP A 132 52.85 21.28 -24.16
C ASP A 132 52.59 21.07 -25.67
N GLY A 133 51.55 21.71 -26.22
CA GLY A 133 51.15 21.57 -27.63
C GLY A 133 50.56 20.19 -27.97
N GLN A 134 49.97 19.50 -26.98
CA GLN A 134 49.18 18.29 -27.16
C GLN A 134 47.78 18.50 -26.57
N PRO A 135 46.70 18.11 -27.27
CA PRO A 135 45.35 18.17 -26.71
C PRO A 135 45.23 17.20 -25.54
N ARG A 136 44.65 17.68 -24.44
CA ARG A 136 44.40 16.91 -23.22
C ARG A 136 43.00 17.19 -22.71
N ARG A 137 42.37 16.17 -22.14
CA ARG A 137 41.05 16.20 -21.50
C ARG A 137 41.21 15.94 -20.01
N ARG A 138 40.62 16.80 -19.17
CA ARG A 138 40.39 16.53 -17.75
C ARG A 138 38.90 16.24 -17.55
N VAL A 139 38.60 15.11 -16.92
CA VAL A 139 37.23 14.78 -16.53
C VAL A 139 37.00 15.20 -15.08
N VAL A 140 35.87 15.85 -14.82
CA VAL A 140 35.39 16.22 -13.49
C VAL A 140 33.99 15.66 -13.33
N GLU A 141 33.76 14.87 -12.29
CA GLU A 141 32.50 14.17 -12.01
C GLU A 141 32.10 14.43 -10.57
N GLU A 142 31.10 15.29 -10.36
CA GLU A 142 30.65 15.69 -9.03
C GLU A 142 29.24 15.15 -8.79
N ALA A 143 29.05 14.41 -7.69
CA ALA A 143 27.77 13.79 -7.38
C ALA A 143 26.75 14.84 -6.92
N LEU A 144 25.56 14.82 -7.53
CA LEU A 144 24.48 15.74 -7.24
C LEU A 144 23.30 15.03 -6.54
N LEU A 145 22.55 15.83 -5.79
CA LEU A 145 21.25 15.46 -5.23
C LEU A 145 20.37 16.70 -5.23
N LEU A 146 19.94 17.09 -6.43
CA LEU A 146 19.03 18.21 -6.62
C LEU A 146 17.61 17.77 -6.22
N ALA A 147 16.82 18.68 -5.64
CA ALA A 147 15.50 18.35 -5.13
C ALA A 147 14.52 19.54 -5.18
N PRO A 148 13.23 19.30 -5.49
CA PRO A 148 12.21 20.35 -5.48
C PRO A 148 12.03 20.93 -4.07
N GLY A 149 12.02 22.27 -3.99
CA GLY A 149 11.87 23.02 -2.74
C GLY A 149 13.12 23.03 -1.82
N ALA A 150 14.19 22.33 -2.17
CA ALA A 150 15.47 22.39 -1.44
C ALA A 150 16.37 23.53 -1.95
N SER A 151 17.43 23.83 -1.20
CA SER A 151 18.52 24.69 -1.69
C SER A 151 19.43 23.84 -2.57
N ASN A 152 19.37 24.07 -3.87
CA ASN A 152 20.12 23.35 -4.90
C ASN A 152 21.42 24.08 -5.31
N GLU A 153 21.77 25.17 -4.64
CA GLU A 153 23.00 25.92 -4.85
C GLU A 153 24.22 25.07 -4.44
N HIS A 154 25.06 24.74 -5.41
CA HIS A 154 26.29 23.98 -5.21
C HIS A 154 27.45 24.64 -5.94
N THR A 155 28.64 24.69 -5.33
CA THR A 155 29.86 25.25 -5.94
C THR A 155 31.00 24.24 -5.86
N PHE A 156 31.49 23.84 -7.03
CA PHE A 156 32.66 22.99 -7.20
C PHE A 156 33.82 23.82 -7.73
N ASN A 157 35.01 23.64 -7.17
CA ASN A 157 36.23 24.36 -7.58
C ASN A 157 37.25 23.32 -8.03
N THR A 158 37.73 23.47 -9.27
CA THR A 158 38.68 22.58 -9.92
C THR A 158 39.70 23.44 -10.70
N ASP A 159 40.56 22.80 -11.47
CA ASP A 159 41.57 23.49 -12.28
C ASP A 159 41.77 22.78 -13.62
N TYR A 160 42.35 23.47 -14.59
CA TYR A 160 42.95 22.87 -15.77
C TYR A 160 44.36 23.43 -15.95
N ASN A 161 45.38 22.58 -15.79
CA ASN A 161 46.79 23.00 -15.84
C ASN A 161 47.11 24.21 -14.93
N GLY A 162 46.46 24.30 -13.76
CA GLY A 162 46.58 25.44 -12.84
C GLY A 162 45.70 26.66 -13.14
N GLN A 163 45.00 26.73 -14.29
CA GLN A 163 43.95 27.70 -14.54
C GLN A 163 42.72 27.35 -13.68
N PRO A 164 42.23 28.24 -12.79
CA PRO A 164 41.13 27.92 -11.89
C PRO A 164 39.80 27.88 -12.64
N VAL A 165 39.02 26.82 -12.41
CA VAL A 165 37.70 26.59 -12.98
C VAL A 165 36.69 26.44 -11.84
N LYS A 166 35.58 27.17 -11.92
CA LYS A 166 34.48 27.13 -10.95
C LYS A 166 33.20 26.71 -11.66
N LEU A 167 32.53 25.70 -11.11
CA LEU A 167 31.27 25.16 -11.60
C LEU A 167 30.20 25.41 -10.52
N GLU A 168 29.12 26.10 -10.87
CA GLU A 168 28.06 26.46 -9.93
C GLU A 168 26.70 25.95 -10.42
N ILE A 169 26.05 25.08 -9.65
CA ILE A 169 24.60 24.87 -9.82
C ILE A 169 23.91 26.08 -9.20
N ILE A 170 23.10 26.79 -9.99
CA ILE A 170 22.43 28.02 -9.55
C ILE A 170 20.90 27.89 -9.46
N ASP A 171 20.32 26.93 -10.18
CA ASP A 171 18.87 26.66 -10.17
C ASP A 171 18.59 25.21 -10.64
N PHE A 172 17.37 24.71 -10.38
CA PHE A 172 16.93 23.36 -10.70
C PHE A 172 15.45 23.32 -11.09
N ILE A 173 15.17 22.91 -12.32
CA ILE A 173 13.82 22.73 -12.86
C ILE A 173 13.43 21.27 -12.67
N HIS A 174 12.48 21.00 -11.78
CA HIS A 174 11.96 19.65 -11.56
C HIS A 174 10.81 19.35 -12.53
N GLY A 175 10.94 18.33 -13.39
CA GLY A 175 10.07 18.11 -14.54
C GLY A 175 10.32 19.18 -15.62
N ALA A 176 11.12 18.84 -16.61
CA ALA A 176 11.58 19.75 -17.67
C ALA A 176 11.61 19.07 -19.05
N GLU A 177 11.54 19.88 -20.10
CA GLU A 177 11.61 19.47 -21.51
C GLU A 177 12.26 20.58 -22.36
N GLU A 178 12.67 20.25 -23.58
CA GLU A 178 13.07 21.25 -24.57
C GLU A 178 11.81 21.81 -25.24
N GLY A 179 11.59 23.12 -25.11
CA GLY A 179 10.43 23.81 -25.67
C GLY A 179 10.80 25.13 -26.32
N LEU A 180 9.85 25.69 -27.07
CA LEU A 180 10.03 26.99 -27.71
C LEU A 180 9.81 28.13 -26.70
N VAL A 181 10.80 29.01 -26.55
CA VAL A 181 10.70 30.23 -25.74
C VAL A 181 10.77 31.46 -26.66
N GLU A 182 9.91 32.45 -26.40
CA GLU A 182 9.89 33.71 -27.15
C GLU A 182 11.24 34.43 -27.08
N ASP A 183 11.77 34.81 -28.25
CA ASP A 183 13.02 35.53 -28.41
C ASP A 183 12.90 36.49 -29.62
N PRO A 184 12.97 37.82 -29.41
CA PRO A 184 12.90 38.81 -30.50
C PRO A 184 14.00 38.69 -31.57
N GLU A 185 15.13 38.06 -31.28
CA GLU A 185 16.20 37.78 -32.25
C GLU A 185 16.12 36.35 -32.82
N GLY A 186 15.25 35.50 -32.27
CA GLY A 186 15.03 34.11 -32.68
C GLY A 186 14.44 33.94 -34.09
N LYS A 187 14.17 32.68 -34.47
CA LYS A 187 13.51 32.31 -35.73
C LYS A 187 12.00 32.20 -35.52
N ASN A 188 11.24 32.20 -36.61
CA ASN A 188 9.81 31.93 -36.59
C ASN A 188 9.56 30.41 -36.58
N TYR A 189 8.69 29.95 -35.70
CA TYR A 189 8.23 28.56 -35.62
C TYR A 189 6.71 28.51 -35.56
N LEU A 190 6.10 27.49 -36.19
CA LEU A 190 4.67 27.24 -36.14
C LEU A 190 4.37 25.90 -35.47
N LYS A 191 3.51 25.93 -34.45
CA LYS A 191 3.15 24.73 -33.68
C LYS A 191 2.10 23.89 -34.41
N ILE A 192 2.38 22.60 -34.56
CA ILE A 192 1.48 21.57 -35.09
C ILE A 192 1.32 20.51 -34.00
N VAL A 193 0.09 20.22 -33.59
CA VAL A 193 -0.25 19.18 -32.61
C VAL A 193 -1.01 18.09 -33.32
N GLU A 194 -0.54 16.85 -33.26
CA GLU A 194 -1.19 15.69 -33.90
C GLU A 194 -1.43 14.54 -32.92
N ALA A 195 -2.20 13.54 -33.36
CA ALA A 195 -2.77 12.49 -32.49
C ALA A 195 -2.49 11.06 -33.02
N GLY A 196 -1.21 10.74 -33.25
CA GLY A 196 -0.74 9.41 -33.62
C GLY A 196 -0.88 8.39 -32.49
N GLY A 197 -1.38 7.19 -32.82
CA GLY A 197 -1.41 6.03 -31.91
C GLY A 197 -2.38 6.10 -30.71
N GLY A 198 -2.85 7.29 -30.34
CA GLY A 198 -3.68 7.57 -29.15
C GLY A 198 -3.05 8.59 -28.20
N ASP A 199 -1.76 8.90 -28.38
CA ASP A 199 -1.05 9.94 -27.63
C ASP A 199 -1.06 11.28 -28.40
N ARG A 200 -0.68 12.36 -27.73
CA ARG A 200 -0.54 13.71 -28.31
C ARG A 200 0.93 13.98 -28.64
N HIS A 201 1.20 14.43 -29.86
CA HIS A 201 2.54 14.85 -30.28
C HIS A 201 2.56 16.33 -30.68
N ASP A 202 3.39 17.12 -29.99
CA ASP A 202 3.63 18.53 -30.28
C ASP A 202 4.89 18.68 -31.15
N HIS A 203 4.72 19.21 -32.37
CA HIS A 203 5.79 19.54 -33.31
C HIS A 203 5.90 21.06 -33.50
N TYR A 204 7.10 21.56 -33.78
CA TYR A 204 7.33 22.95 -34.17
C TYR A 204 8.03 22.99 -35.52
N LEU A 205 7.43 23.69 -36.47
CA LEU A 205 7.85 23.79 -37.87
C LEU A 205 8.66 25.08 -38.07
N GLU A 206 9.96 24.96 -38.35
CA GLU A 206 10.84 26.12 -38.53
C GLU A 206 10.62 26.81 -39.89
N GLU A 207 10.60 28.15 -39.87
CA GLU A 207 10.55 28.95 -41.10
C GLU A 207 11.77 28.69 -41.99
N GLY A 208 11.52 28.26 -43.24
CA GLY A 208 12.58 27.93 -44.19
C GLY A 208 13.09 26.49 -44.12
N GLU A 209 12.50 25.62 -43.30
CA GLU A 209 12.80 24.18 -43.28
C GLU A 209 11.68 23.32 -43.90
N VAL A 210 11.92 22.01 -43.98
CA VAL A 210 10.96 21.00 -44.47
C VAL A 210 10.98 19.86 -43.46
N SER A 211 9.88 19.66 -42.73
CA SER A 211 9.75 18.65 -41.69
C SER A 211 8.90 17.48 -42.17
N SER A 212 9.23 16.25 -41.75
CA SER A 212 8.41 15.06 -42.01
C SER A 212 7.69 14.66 -40.73
N ILE A 213 6.36 14.64 -40.75
CA ILE A 213 5.50 14.23 -39.65
C ILE A 213 4.66 13.05 -40.16
N HIS A 214 4.83 11.86 -39.60
CA HIS A 214 4.14 10.63 -40.03
C HIS A 214 4.22 10.35 -41.55
N ASN A 215 5.39 10.61 -42.16
CA ASN A 215 5.67 10.56 -43.61
C ASN A 215 4.92 11.59 -44.49
N VAL A 216 4.21 12.54 -43.90
CA VAL A 216 3.67 13.73 -44.56
C VAL A 216 4.67 14.88 -44.40
N LEU A 217 5.02 15.54 -45.51
CA LEU A 217 5.92 16.69 -45.47
C LEU A 217 5.15 17.97 -45.15
N PHE A 218 5.70 18.80 -44.25
CA PHE A 218 5.19 20.12 -43.89
C PHE A 218 6.27 21.19 -44.09
N THR A 219 5.87 22.41 -44.47
CA THR A 219 6.80 23.56 -44.63
C THR A 219 6.19 24.87 -44.13
N LEU A 220 7.06 25.78 -43.64
CA LEU A 220 6.68 27.16 -43.28
C LEU A 220 7.46 28.14 -44.15
N ASN A 221 6.74 28.98 -44.91
CA ASN A 221 7.26 29.95 -45.89
C ASN A 221 8.26 29.37 -46.92
N LYS A 222 8.14 28.07 -47.24
CA LYS A 222 9.02 27.36 -48.18
C LYS A 222 8.23 26.44 -49.13
N PRO A 223 7.72 27.00 -50.24
CA PRO A 223 7.02 26.24 -51.29
C PRO A 223 7.84 25.01 -51.75
N THR A 224 7.29 23.82 -51.49
CA THR A 224 7.91 22.51 -51.73
C THR A 224 6.86 21.57 -52.33
N GLU A 225 7.17 20.99 -53.48
CA GLU A 225 6.29 20.08 -54.20
C GLU A 225 6.02 18.80 -53.37
N GLY A 226 4.76 18.36 -53.31
CA GLY A 226 4.34 17.20 -52.51
C GLY A 226 4.19 17.42 -51.00
N ALA A 227 4.40 18.63 -50.48
CA ALA A 227 4.24 18.97 -49.07
C ALA A 227 2.92 19.71 -48.75
N ILE A 228 2.48 19.64 -47.50
CA ILE A 228 1.52 20.58 -46.92
C ILE A 228 2.29 21.88 -46.64
N ASN A 229 2.13 22.84 -47.54
CA ASN A 229 2.81 24.12 -47.49
C ASN A 229 1.97 25.11 -46.68
N ILE A 230 2.58 25.72 -45.66
CA ILE A 230 1.97 26.78 -44.87
C ILE A 230 2.73 28.09 -45.13
N THR A 231 1.97 29.15 -45.43
CA THR A 231 2.52 30.49 -45.68
C THR A 231 1.96 31.47 -44.66
N PHE A 232 2.81 32.34 -44.12
CA PHE A 232 2.51 33.39 -43.16
C PHE A 232 3.09 34.71 -43.66
N GLU A 233 2.22 35.67 -43.98
CA GLU A 233 2.59 36.98 -44.56
C GLU A 233 1.61 38.05 -44.05
N ASP A 234 2.12 39.22 -43.65
CA ASP A 234 1.38 40.37 -43.08
C ASP A 234 0.37 40.09 -41.93
N GLY A 235 0.40 38.89 -41.35
CA GLY A 235 -0.48 38.45 -40.26
C GLY A 235 -1.55 37.43 -40.68
N ASP A 236 -1.76 37.25 -41.99
CA ASP A 236 -2.64 36.22 -42.55
C ASP A 236 -1.89 34.89 -42.75
N TYR A 237 -2.67 33.80 -42.74
CA TYR A 237 -2.16 32.43 -42.84
C TYR A 237 -2.83 31.71 -44.02
N PHE A 238 -2.02 30.98 -44.80
CA PHE A 238 -2.48 30.22 -45.95
C PHE A 238 -1.96 28.79 -45.90
N ILE A 239 -2.74 27.86 -46.45
CA ILE A 239 -2.40 26.44 -46.62
C ILE A 239 -2.54 26.06 -48.10
N SER A 240 -1.60 25.26 -48.60
CA SER A 240 -1.66 24.62 -49.92
C SER A 240 -1.15 23.18 -49.79
N SER A 241 -1.98 22.21 -50.16
CA SER A 241 -1.74 20.78 -49.92
C SER A 241 -2.05 19.96 -51.17
N PRO A 242 -1.27 18.92 -51.52
CA PRO A 242 -1.62 17.96 -52.58
C PRO A 242 -2.70 16.96 -52.12
N PHE A 243 -3.05 16.95 -50.84
CA PHE A 243 -4.08 16.10 -50.24
C PHE A 243 -5.36 16.91 -50.03
N GLU A 244 -6.50 16.37 -50.47
CA GLU A 244 -7.83 16.82 -50.07
C GLU A 244 -8.11 16.48 -48.60
N GLY A 245 -9.05 17.18 -47.98
CA GLY A 245 -9.54 16.86 -46.64
C GLY A 245 -10.54 17.88 -46.10
N SER A 246 -10.66 17.97 -44.78
CA SER A 246 -11.57 18.92 -44.11
C SER A 246 -10.98 19.47 -42.82
N TYR A 247 -11.60 20.53 -42.28
CA TYR A 247 -11.30 21.08 -40.97
C TYR A 247 -12.56 21.36 -40.14
N LEU A 248 -12.42 21.26 -38.82
CA LEU A 248 -13.45 21.59 -37.83
C LEU A 248 -12.87 22.49 -36.73
N ARG A 249 -13.37 23.73 -36.61
CA ARG A 249 -13.05 24.61 -35.48
C ARG A 249 -13.95 24.30 -34.29
N MET A 250 -13.36 23.74 -33.23
CA MET A 250 -14.12 23.24 -32.07
C MET A 250 -14.84 24.34 -31.27
N ALA A 251 -14.36 25.60 -31.34
CA ALA A 251 -14.89 26.71 -30.55
C ALA A 251 -16.31 27.17 -30.96
N ASP A 252 -16.66 27.02 -32.24
CA ASP A 252 -17.94 27.46 -32.82
C ASP A 252 -18.54 26.45 -33.81
N GLN A 253 -17.94 25.27 -33.92
CA GLN A 253 -18.29 24.19 -34.85
C GLN A 253 -18.24 24.59 -36.34
N GLN A 254 -17.48 25.64 -36.70
CA GLN A 254 -17.25 25.97 -38.11
C GLN A 254 -16.55 24.80 -38.81
N GLN A 255 -17.13 24.32 -39.91
CA GLN A 255 -16.56 23.28 -40.77
C GLN A 255 -16.21 23.84 -42.15
N GLY A 256 -15.21 23.27 -42.78
CA GLY A 256 -14.85 23.54 -44.18
C GLY A 256 -14.06 22.40 -44.80
N GLU A 257 -13.97 22.43 -46.13
CA GLU A 257 -13.16 21.50 -46.91
C GLU A 257 -11.80 22.14 -47.23
N VAL A 258 -10.79 21.29 -47.49
CA VAL A 258 -9.48 21.69 -48.01
C VAL A 258 -9.30 21.01 -49.36
N GLN A 259 -9.31 21.80 -50.43
CA GLN A 259 -9.13 21.32 -51.80
C GLN A 259 -7.64 21.07 -52.08
N ALA A 260 -7.33 20.06 -52.88
CA ALA A 260 -5.96 19.79 -53.31
C ALA A 260 -5.41 20.89 -54.24
N ASP A 261 -4.09 21.03 -54.26
CA ASP A 261 -3.29 21.88 -55.17
C ASP A 261 -3.75 23.35 -55.29
N THR A 262 -4.41 23.88 -54.25
CA THR A 262 -4.92 25.25 -54.21
C THR A 262 -4.58 25.96 -52.90
N ILE A 263 -4.19 27.23 -53.02
CA ILE A 263 -3.89 28.10 -51.88
C ILE A 263 -5.21 28.57 -51.26
N GLN A 264 -5.41 28.27 -49.98
CA GLN A 264 -6.63 28.55 -49.21
C GLN A 264 -6.27 29.20 -47.86
N PRO A 265 -7.14 30.03 -47.25
CA PRO A 265 -6.90 30.55 -45.91
C PRO A 265 -6.82 29.43 -44.86
N LEU A 266 -5.78 29.45 -44.02
CA LEU A 266 -5.63 28.53 -42.90
C LEU A 266 -6.40 29.05 -41.68
N VAL A 267 -7.20 28.19 -41.05
CA VAL A 267 -7.99 28.53 -39.87
C VAL A 267 -7.35 27.89 -38.63
N LEU A 268 -6.50 28.65 -37.93
CA LEU A 268 -5.90 28.24 -36.66
C LEU A 268 -6.98 27.78 -35.64
N ARG A 269 -6.58 26.89 -34.73
CA ARG A 269 -7.43 26.21 -33.72
C ARG A 269 -8.54 25.34 -34.32
N SER A 270 -8.34 24.86 -35.54
CA SER A 270 -9.18 23.84 -36.18
C SER A 270 -8.46 22.50 -36.21
N LEU A 271 -9.23 21.42 -36.03
CA LEU A 271 -8.80 20.05 -36.31
C LEU A 271 -8.89 19.80 -37.80
N TYR A 272 -7.74 19.71 -38.46
CA TYR A 272 -7.58 19.29 -39.85
C TYR A 272 -7.55 17.76 -39.92
N ASN A 273 -8.22 17.19 -40.92
CA ASN A 273 -8.25 15.77 -41.22
C ASN A 273 -7.96 15.58 -42.72
N MET A 274 -6.72 15.24 -43.03
CA MET A 274 -6.18 15.17 -44.40
C MET A 274 -4.89 14.33 -44.41
N ALA A 275 -4.45 13.89 -45.59
CA ALA A 275 -3.25 13.04 -45.75
C ALA A 275 -3.25 11.71 -44.95
N GLY A 276 -4.39 11.31 -44.37
CA GLY A 276 -4.51 10.14 -43.49
C GLY A 276 -4.22 10.41 -41.99
N MET A 277 -3.99 11.66 -41.61
CA MET A 277 -3.69 12.08 -40.23
C MET A 277 -4.65 13.17 -39.73
N GLN A 278 -4.67 13.39 -38.41
CA GLN A 278 -5.43 14.47 -37.78
C GLN A 278 -4.51 15.38 -36.98
N PHE A 279 -4.55 16.69 -37.26
CA PHE A 279 -3.68 17.68 -36.63
C PHE A 279 -4.40 19.02 -36.38
N VAL A 280 -3.86 19.80 -35.44
CA VAL A 280 -4.33 21.11 -35.02
C VAL A 280 -3.15 22.08 -35.04
N LEU A 281 -3.39 23.32 -35.48
CA LEU A 281 -2.46 24.43 -35.26
C LEU A 281 -3.03 25.35 -34.17
N PRO A 282 -2.69 25.14 -32.88
CA PRO A 282 -3.38 25.79 -31.75
C PRO A 282 -3.01 27.26 -31.57
N GLU A 283 -1.86 27.66 -32.10
CA GLU A 283 -1.17 28.92 -31.83
C GLU A 283 -0.70 29.57 -33.15
N PRO A 284 -0.53 30.90 -33.18
CA PRO A 284 0.11 31.59 -34.30
C PRO A 284 1.58 31.20 -34.43
N VAL A 285 2.26 31.69 -35.48
CA VAL A 285 3.72 31.71 -35.55
C VAL A 285 4.28 32.42 -34.31
N VAL A 286 5.15 31.73 -33.57
CA VAL A 286 5.88 32.27 -32.43
C VAL A 286 7.33 32.50 -32.85
N ARG A 287 7.86 33.69 -32.56
CA ARG A 287 9.27 34.00 -32.79
C ARG A 287 10.09 33.67 -31.56
N GLY A 288 11.04 32.74 -31.68
CA GLY A 288 11.71 32.16 -30.53
C GLY A 288 12.93 31.30 -30.83
N LYS A 289 13.33 30.55 -29.82
CA LYS A 289 14.38 29.53 -29.89
C LYS A 289 14.03 28.38 -28.95
N TYR A 290 14.62 27.21 -29.21
CA TYR A 290 14.58 26.11 -28.24
C TYR A 290 15.39 26.47 -26.99
N ASP A 291 14.79 26.23 -25.83
CA ASP A 291 15.37 26.39 -24.50
C ASP A 291 14.65 25.42 -23.55
N ILE A 292 15.28 25.07 -22.43
CA ILE A 292 14.73 24.08 -21.50
C ILE A 292 13.72 24.76 -20.56
N ILE A 293 12.48 24.28 -20.58
CA ILE A 293 11.33 24.81 -19.83
C ILE A 293 10.78 23.78 -18.84
N PRO A 294 10.03 24.21 -17.80
CA PRO A 294 9.29 23.28 -16.95
C PRO A 294 8.12 22.67 -17.70
N THR A 295 7.86 21.37 -17.53
CA THR A 295 6.70 20.70 -18.12
C THR A 295 5.39 21.08 -17.42
N GLU A 296 4.28 21.13 -18.15
CA GLU A 296 2.94 21.35 -17.56
C GLU A 296 2.50 20.16 -16.70
N GLU A 297 2.63 18.93 -17.23
CA GLU A 297 2.41 17.67 -16.50
C GLU A 297 3.73 16.97 -16.16
N LYS A 298 3.72 16.13 -15.11
CA LYS A 298 4.93 15.47 -14.58
C LYS A 298 4.73 13.98 -14.54
N THR A 299 5.16 13.32 -15.61
CA THR A 299 5.07 11.88 -15.83
C THR A 299 6.24 11.14 -15.17
N GLU A 300 6.06 9.84 -14.91
CA GLU A 300 7.13 9.00 -14.37
C GLU A 300 8.17 8.71 -15.46
N GLY A 301 9.44 9.02 -15.19
CA GLY A 301 10.53 8.94 -16.18
C GLY A 301 10.76 10.21 -17.02
N GLN A 302 10.02 11.30 -16.75
CA GLN A 302 10.33 12.65 -17.27
C GLN A 302 11.72 13.10 -16.81
N GLN A 303 12.37 13.96 -17.61
CA GLN A 303 13.66 14.55 -17.24
C GLN A 303 13.49 15.76 -16.31
N ASP A 304 14.55 16.11 -15.59
CA ASP A 304 14.70 17.39 -14.89
C ASP A 304 15.68 18.29 -15.67
N ALA A 305 15.97 19.49 -15.17
CA ALA A 305 17.09 20.29 -15.66
C ALA A 305 17.90 20.97 -14.55
N ALA A 306 19.22 20.92 -14.66
CA ALA A 306 20.15 21.65 -13.79
C ALA A 306 20.64 22.91 -14.51
N VAL A 307 20.55 24.08 -13.86
CA VAL A 307 21.10 25.33 -14.40
C VAL A 307 22.50 25.54 -13.84
N VAL A 308 23.50 25.55 -14.73
CA VAL A 308 24.91 25.49 -14.37
C VAL A 308 25.63 26.72 -14.91
N ARG A 309 26.38 27.40 -14.04
CA ARG A 309 27.31 28.47 -14.42
C ARG A 309 28.74 27.95 -14.40
N VAL A 310 29.42 28.05 -15.54
CA VAL A 310 30.85 27.76 -15.69
C VAL A 310 31.61 29.08 -15.62
N THR A 311 32.71 29.13 -14.88
CA THR A 311 33.55 30.34 -14.75
C THR A 311 35.02 29.97 -14.78
N THR A 312 35.79 30.63 -15.65
CA THR A 312 37.24 30.44 -15.82
C THR A 312 37.88 31.72 -16.33
N ASN A 313 39.12 32.02 -15.91
CA ASN A 313 39.90 33.21 -16.34
C ASN A 313 39.20 34.59 -16.19
N GLY A 314 38.10 34.68 -15.43
CA GLY A 314 37.28 35.90 -15.29
C GLY A 314 36.08 35.98 -16.23
N GLU A 315 35.92 35.02 -17.15
CA GLU A 315 34.74 34.83 -17.99
C GLU A 315 33.74 33.88 -17.30
N SER A 316 32.44 34.11 -17.49
CA SER A 316 31.34 33.32 -16.92
C SER A 316 30.22 33.13 -17.93
N GLU A 317 29.77 31.89 -18.12
CA GLU A 317 28.61 31.54 -18.95
C GLU A 317 27.63 30.70 -18.14
N THR A 318 26.34 30.70 -18.49
CA THR A 318 25.30 29.94 -17.80
C THR A 318 24.50 29.11 -18.81
N VAL A 319 24.41 27.81 -18.57
CA VAL A 319 23.78 26.81 -19.44
C VAL A 319 22.70 26.06 -18.66
N LYS A 320 21.60 25.67 -19.32
CA LYS A 320 20.64 24.69 -18.77
C LYS A 320 21.01 23.31 -19.30
N LEU A 321 21.04 22.31 -18.42
CA LEU A 321 21.35 20.93 -18.76
C LEU A 321 20.13 20.06 -18.46
N LEU A 322 19.42 19.62 -19.51
CA LEU A 322 18.38 18.60 -19.38
C LEU A 322 19.04 17.29 -18.95
N GLY A 323 18.42 16.54 -18.04
CA GLY A 323 18.96 15.27 -17.57
C GLY A 323 18.22 14.72 -16.34
N GLY A 324 18.61 13.54 -15.88
CA GLY A 324 18.00 12.96 -14.68
C GLY A 324 18.54 11.59 -14.31
N GLN A 325 17.95 10.98 -13.29
CA GLN A 325 18.21 9.60 -12.92
C GLN A 325 17.78 8.66 -14.05
N GLY A 326 18.65 7.73 -14.44
CA GLY A 326 18.40 6.80 -15.55
C GLY A 326 18.56 7.41 -16.95
N ARG A 327 19.09 8.64 -17.06
CA ARG A 327 19.33 9.32 -18.35
C ARG A 327 20.80 9.71 -18.50
N ILE A 328 21.34 9.57 -19.71
CA ILE A 328 22.60 10.19 -20.14
C ILE A 328 22.30 10.93 -21.43
N ASN A 329 22.33 12.26 -21.37
CA ASN A 329 22.18 13.13 -22.54
C ASN A 329 23.56 13.54 -23.08
N ASP A 330 23.58 14.00 -24.32
CA ASP A 330 24.78 14.59 -24.93
C ASP A 330 25.24 15.86 -24.18
N PRO A 331 26.56 16.09 -24.05
CA PRO A 331 27.08 17.23 -23.32
C PRO A 331 27.07 18.51 -24.16
N ILE A 332 26.52 19.60 -23.59
CA ILE A 332 26.53 20.91 -24.24
C ILE A 332 27.95 21.48 -24.21
N LYS A 333 28.41 21.99 -25.36
CA LYS A 333 29.73 22.59 -25.55
C LYS A 333 29.70 24.09 -25.24
N LEU A 334 30.63 24.54 -24.39
CA LEU A 334 30.91 25.94 -24.08
C LEU A 334 32.39 26.24 -24.39
N ASN A 335 32.74 27.48 -24.77
CA ASN A 335 34.11 27.87 -25.08
C ASN A 335 34.50 29.11 -24.25
N LEU A 336 35.31 28.93 -23.21
CA LEU A 336 35.57 29.97 -22.19
C LEU A 336 37.03 30.00 -21.76
N GLY A 337 37.61 31.19 -21.64
CA GLY A 337 38.95 31.41 -21.11
C GLY A 337 40.06 30.63 -21.84
N GLY A 338 39.87 30.30 -23.12
CA GLY A 338 40.79 29.49 -23.92
C GLY A 338 40.65 27.97 -23.78
N LEU A 339 39.59 27.48 -23.13
CA LEU A 339 39.29 26.05 -22.95
C LEU A 339 37.93 25.70 -23.54
N GLU A 340 37.78 24.46 -24.02
CA GLU A 340 36.48 23.90 -24.40
C GLU A 340 35.91 23.09 -23.22
N PHE A 341 34.65 23.33 -22.87
CA PHE A 341 33.93 22.59 -21.83
C PHE A 341 32.80 21.80 -22.46
N TYR A 342 32.69 20.52 -22.15
CA TYR A 342 31.55 19.69 -22.51
C TYR A 342 30.84 19.27 -21.22
N VAL A 343 29.65 19.81 -20.98
CA VAL A 343 28.95 19.73 -19.69
C VAL A 343 27.64 18.96 -19.84
N ARG A 344 27.40 17.96 -18.98
CA ARG A 344 26.10 17.24 -18.90
C ARG A 344 25.66 17.01 -17.45
N TYR A 345 24.35 16.89 -17.30
CA TYR A 345 23.67 16.46 -16.07
C TYR A 345 22.95 15.12 -16.34
N GLY A 346 22.97 14.20 -15.39
CA GLY A 346 22.29 12.90 -15.52
C GLY A 346 22.94 11.81 -14.68
N SER A 347 22.61 10.55 -14.96
CA SER A 347 23.33 9.40 -14.41
C SER A 347 24.77 9.33 -14.93
N LYS A 348 25.63 8.64 -14.18
CA LYS A 348 26.94 8.18 -14.64
C LYS A 348 26.83 6.74 -15.15
N GLU A 349 27.59 6.42 -16.18
CA GLU A 349 27.81 5.07 -16.65
C GLU A 349 28.95 4.37 -15.88
N TYR A 350 28.74 3.11 -15.51
CA TYR A 350 29.72 2.25 -14.86
C TYR A 350 29.93 0.96 -15.67
N GLU A 351 31.19 0.63 -15.96
CA GLU A 351 31.57 -0.64 -16.59
C GLU A 351 31.59 -1.79 -15.56
N LEU A 352 31.10 -2.95 -15.97
CA LEU A 352 31.17 -4.22 -15.26
C LEU A 352 32.42 -5.02 -15.67
N PRO A 353 33.03 -5.80 -14.76
CA PRO A 353 34.18 -6.65 -15.07
C PRO A 353 33.79 -7.99 -15.72
N PHE A 354 32.65 -8.04 -16.42
CA PHE A 354 32.03 -9.14 -17.18
C PHE A 354 30.82 -8.58 -17.94
N SER A 355 30.26 -9.31 -18.90
CA SER A 355 29.06 -8.93 -19.66
C SER A 355 27.85 -9.80 -19.32
N ILE A 356 26.65 -9.24 -19.47
CA ILE A 356 25.37 -9.95 -19.38
C ILE A 356 24.67 -9.88 -20.73
N LYS A 357 24.34 -11.05 -21.30
CA LYS A 357 23.50 -11.16 -22.49
C LYS A 357 22.06 -11.49 -22.08
N LEU A 358 21.06 -10.73 -22.55
CA LEU A 358 19.67 -11.19 -22.49
C LEU A 358 19.40 -12.14 -23.66
N ASN A 359 18.97 -13.36 -23.36
CA ASN A 359 18.61 -14.34 -24.38
C ASN A 359 17.12 -14.32 -24.74
N ASP A 360 16.26 -14.08 -23.75
CA ASP A 360 14.81 -14.32 -23.79
C ASP A 360 14.17 -13.67 -22.54
N PHE A 361 13.18 -12.80 -22.72
CA PHE A 361 12.39 -12.22 -21.63
C PHE A 361 10.97 -12.80 -21.65
N ILE A 362 10.49 -13.26 -20.49
CA ILE A 362 9.18 -13.89 -20.37
C ILE A 362 8.38 -13.19 -19.27
N ALA A 363 7.22 -12.67 -19.65
CA ALA A 363 6.22 -12.14 -18.73
C ALA A 363 4.99 -13.06 -18.71
N GLU A 364 4.78 -13.77 -17.61
CA GLU A 364 3.62 -14.64 -17.40
C GLU A 364 2.44 -13.81 -16.89
N LYS A 365 1.22 -14.12 -17.36
CA LYS A 365 -0.01 -13.36 -17.06
C LYS A 365 -0.98 -14.19 -16.22
N TYR A 366 -1.99 -13.56 -15.62
CA TYR A 366 -3.11 -14.29 -15.04
C TYR A 366 -4.07 -14.75 -16.15
N PRO A 367 -4.71 -15.93 -16.02
CA PRO A 367 -5.57 -16.47 -17.06
C PRO A 367 -6.65 -15.50 -17.56
N GLY A 368 -6.70 -15.29 -18.87
CA GLY A 368 -7.65 -14.38 -19.53
C GLY A 368 -7.46 -12.88 -19.24
N THR A 369 -6.30 -12.47 -18.72
CA THR A 369 -5.94 -11.06 -18.52
C THR A 369 -4.89 -10.59 -19.54
N GLU A 370 -4.90 -9.29 -19.86
CA GLU A 370 -4.00 -8.71 -20.87
C GLU A 370 -2.82 -7.95 -20.22
N ASN A 371 -3.07 -7.20 -19.14
CA ASN A 371 -2.08 -6.36 -18.44
C ASN A 371 -1.86 -6.77 -16.97
N SER A 372 -2.28 -7.98 -16.55
CA SER A 372 -2.14 -8.45 -15.16
C SER A 372 -1.12 -9.59 -15.10
N TYR A 373 0.13 -9.24 -14.75
CA TYR A 373 1.26 -10.16 -14.73
C TYR A 373 1.28 -11.01 -13.45
N SER A 374 1.54 -12.31 -13.60
CA SER A 374 1.69 -13.29 -12.52
C SER A 374 3.15 -13.58 -12.19
N SER A 375 4.05 -13.51 -13.18
CA SER A 375 5.51 -13.53 -12.99
C SER A 375 6.21 -12.79 -14.15
N PHE A 376 7.47 -12.41 -13.98
CA PHE A 376 8.32 -11.93 -15.08
C PHE A 376 9.80 -12.27 -14.82
N LYS A 377 10.51 -12.70 -15.87
CA LYS A 377 11.86 -13.26 -15.80
C LYS A 377 12.71 -12.95 -17.03
N SER A 378 14.00 -12.72 -16.80
CA SER A 378 15.04 -12.64 -17.83
C SER A 378 15.88 -13.90 -17.83
N LYS A 379 15.99 -14.60 -18.96
CA LYS A 379 17.04 -15.62 -19.16
C LYS A 379 18.28 -14.93 -19.68
N VAL A 380 19.39 -15.04 -18.95
CA VAL A 380 20.65 -14.38 -19.29
C VAL A 380 21.80 -15.38 -19.40
N THR A 381 22.78 -15.08 -20.26
CA THR A 381 24.11 -15.71 -20.18
C THR A 381 25.08 -14.72 -19.56
N VAL A 382 25.80 -15.14 -18.52
CA VAL A 382 26.91 -14.37 -17.95
C VAL A 382 28.19 -14.74 -18.69
N ILE A 383 28.88 -13.73 -19.22
CA ILE A 383 30.08 -13.87 -20.05
C ILE A 383 31.24 -13.22 -19.29
N ASP A 384 32.16 -14.03 -18.79
CA ASP A 384 33.22 -13.56 -17.88
C ASP A 384 34.60 -14.09 -18.29
N GLU A 385 35.51 -13.18 -18.67
CA GLU A 385 36.82 -13.56 -19.19
C GLU A 385 37.65 -14.32 -18.13
N GLY A 386 38.05 -15.54 -18.49
CA GLY A 386 38.80 -16.45 -17.61
C GLY A 386 37.93 -17.35 -16.72
N GLN A 387 36.61 -17.33 -16.85
CA GLN A 387 35.70 -18.32 -16.27
C GLN A 387 34.92 -19.06 -17.36
N GLU A 388 34.12 -20.06 -16.97
CA GLU A 388 33.20 -20.74 -17.88
C GLU A 388 31.87 -19.96 -17.91
N ASN A 389 31.41 -19.57 -19.10
CA ASN A 389 30.13 -18.86 -19.25
C ASN A 389 28.98 -19.75 -18.76
N PHE A 390 28.00 -19.15 -18.07
CA PHE A 390 26.86 -19.87 -17.54
C PHE A 390 25.55 -19.13 -17.81
N ASP A 391 24.49 -19.91 -18.02
CA ASP A 391 23.12 -19.39 -18.13
C ASP A 391 22.47 -19.28 -16.74
N TYR A 392 21.64 -18.25 -16.56
CA TYR A 392 20.95 -17.94 -15.32
C TYR A 392 19.58 -17.32 -15.60
N GLU A 393 18.61 -17.54 -14.71
CA GLU A 393 17.29 -16.89 -14.80
C GLU A 393 17.16 -15.86 -13.68
N ILE A 394 17.01 -14.58 -14.02
CA ILE A 394 16.80 -13.48 -13.06
C ILE A 394 15.31 -13.18 -13.01
N PHE A 395 14.70 -13.29 -11.82
CA PHE A 395 13.28 -13.05 -11.63
C PHE A 395 12.94 -12.64 -10.19
N MET A 396 11.66 -12.40 -9.92
CA MET A 396 11.17 -12.00 -8.60
C MET A 396 11.52 -13.05 -7.53
N ASN A 397 12.29 -12.65 -6.50
CA ASN A 397 12.90 -13.53 -5.48
C ASN A 397 14.06 -14.43 -5.98
N HIS A 398 14.65 -14.18 -7.14
CA HIS A 398 15.80 -14.93 -7.66
C HIS A 398 16.81 -14.00 -8.35
N VAL A 399 17.78 -13.52 -7.57
CA VAL A 399 18.80 -12.53 -7.97
C VAL A 399 20.13 -13.16 -8.32
N LEU A 400 20.73 -12.71 -9.42
CA LEU A 400 22.10 -13.07 -9.80
C LEU A 400 23.09 -12.33 -8.89
N ASP A 401 24.03 -13.04 -8.25
CA ASP A 401 25.14 -12.47 -7.49
C ASP A 401 26.46 -12.95 -8.13
N HIS A 402 27.18 -12.06 -8.81
CA HIS A 402 28.46 -12.37 -9.48
C HIS A 402 29.50 -11.29 -9.23
N ARG A 403 30.74 -11.70 -8.88
CA ARG A 403 31.84 -10.81 -8.46
C ARG A 403 31.46 -9.73 -7.41
N GLY A 404 30.40 -9.97 -6.62
CA GLY A 404 29.87 -9.02 -5.63
C GLY A 404 28.91 -7.95 -6.17
N TYR A 405 28.55 -8.03 -7.46
CA TYR A 405 27.44 -7.29 -8.06
C TYR A 405 26.17 -8.14 -8.00
N ARG A 406 25.05 -7.52 -7.64
CA ARG A 406 23.72 -8.15 -7.57
C ARG A 406 22.80 -7.56 -8.61
N PHE A 407 22.14 -8.42 -9.38
CA PHE A 407 21.19 -8.05 -10.42
C PHE A 407 19.81 -8.59 -10.09
N PHE A 408 18.80 -7.72 -10.06
CA PHE A 408 17.41 -8.11 -9.87
C PHE A 408 16.52 -7.55 -10.98
N GLN A 409 15.46 -8.30 -11.30
CA GLN A 409 14.44 -7.90 -12.26
C GLN A 409 13.61 -6.74 -11.68
N ALA A 410 13.88 -5.50 -12.09
CA ALA A 410 13.26 -4.32 -11.50
C ALA A 410 12.00 -3.87 -12.27
N SER A 411 12.13 -3.76 -13.58
CA SER A 411 11.02 -3.52 -14.52
C SER A 411 11.35 -4.14 -15.89
N PHE A 412 10.51 -3.90 -16.89
CA PHE A 412 10.67 -4.36 -18.26
C PHE A 412 10.06 -3.34 -19.23
N ASP A 413 10.44 -3.40 -20.50
CA ASP A 413 9.96 -2.49 -21.53
C ASP A 413 8.50 -2.83 -21.90
N PRO A 414 7.61 -1.85 -22.16
CA PRO A 414 6.19 -2.10 -22.45
C PRO A 414 5.88 -2.94 -23.70
N ASP A 415 6.88 -3.19 -24.56
CA ASP A 415 6.75 -4.07 -25.74
C ASP A 415 7.13 -5.54 -25.46
N GLU A 416 7.39 -5.88 -24.19
CA GLU A 416 7.77 -7.20 -23.67
C GLU A 416 9.09 -7.76 -24.27
N LYS A 417 9.98 -6.91 -24.82
CA LYS A 417 11.25 -7.33 -25.48
C LYS A 417 12.52 -6.68 -24.90
N GLY A 418 12.43 -6.20 -23.67
CA GLY A 418 13.56 -5.63 -22.96
C GLY A 418 13.37 -5.73 -21.45
N THR A 419 14.48 -5.98 -20.77
CA THR A 419 14.55 -6.07 -19.32
C THR A 419 15.21 -4.83 -18.75
N VAL A 420 14.77 -4.38 -17.57
CA VAL A 420 15.53 -3.42 -16.78
C VAL A 420 15.96 -4.10 -15.49
N LEU A 421 17.22 -4.54 -15.47
CA LEU A 421 17.84 -5.08 -14.27
C LEU A 421 18.30 -3.92 -13.38
N SER A 422 18.08 -3.98 -12.08
CA SER A 422 18.74 -3.07 -11.14
C SER A 422 19.97 -3.73 -10.54
N VAL A 423 21.05 -2.95 -10.42
CA VAL A 423 22.41 -3.37 -10.07
C VAL A 423 22.77 -2.81 -8.70
N ASN A 424 23.28 -3.64 -7.78
CA ASN A 424 23.81 -3.20 -6.49
C ASN A 424 25.22 -3.77 -6.25
N HIS A 425 26.13 -2.95 -5.73
CA HIS A 425 27.45 -3.36 -5.27
C HIS A 425 27.69 -2.99 -3.79
N ASP A 426 26.98 -3.64 -2.86
CA ASP A 426 27.18 -3.53 -1.40
C ASP A 426 27.59 -4.86 -0.73
N TYR A 427 28.74 -5.41 -1.13
CA TYR A 427 29.25 -6.63 -0.48
C TYR A 427 29.50 -6.43 1.04
N TRP A 428 30.24 -5.38 1.40
CA TRP A 428 30.69 -5.20 2.79
C TRP A 428 29.58 -4.71 3.74
N GLY A 429 28.73 -3.77 3.31
CA GLY A 429 27.62 -3.26 4.13
C GLY A 429 26.59 -4.34 4.39
N THR A 430 26.21 -5.10 3.35
CA THR A 430 25.36 -6.30 3.48
C THR A 430 25.92 -7.27 4.51
N TRP A 431 27.16 -7.76 4.36
CA TRP A 431 27.71 -8.76 5.29
C TRP A 431 27.83 -8.26 6.74
N ILE A 432 28.26 -7.01 6.95
CA ILE A 432 28.35 -6.42 8.30
C ILE A 432 26.95 -6.31 8.93
N THR A 433 25.96 -5.83 8.18
CA THR A 433 24.58 -5.72 8.66
C THR A 433 23.95 -7.09 8.91
N TYR A 434 24.18 -8.09 8.05
CA TYR A 434 23.69 -9.47 8.20
C TYR A 434 24.23 -10.15 9.46
N ILE A 435 25.51 -9.96 9.79
CA ILE A 435 26.09 -10.42 11.06
C ILE A 435 25.40 -9.69 12.22
N GLY A 436 25.23 -8.37 12.12
CA GLY A 436 24.49 -7.57 13.10
C GLY A 436 23.07 -8.09 13.36
N TYR A 437 22.30 -8.33 12.30
CA TYR A 437 20.95 -8.89 12.37
C TYR A 437 20.92 -10.32 12.93
N THR A 438 21.89 -11.17 12.59
CA THR A 438 21.99 -12.53 13.14
C THR A 438 22.18 -12.49 14.66
N LEU A 439 23.03 -11.59 15.17
CA LEU A 439 23.18 -11.35 16.60
C LEU A 439 21.92 -10.72 17.24
N LEU A 440 21.16 -9.91 16.48
CA LEU A 440 19.87 -9.34 16.91
C LEU A 440 18.85 -10.48 17.13
N TYR A 441 18.66 -11.35 16.14
CA TYR A 441 17.75 -12.50 16.21
C TYR A 441 18.08 -13.42 17.40
N ILE A 442 19.35 -13.84 17.52
CA ILE A 442 19.82 -14.68 18.63
C ILE A 442 19.61 -13.98 19.99
N GLY A 443 19.94 -12.68 20.08
CA GLY A 443 19.76 -11.89 21.30
C GLY A 443 18.28 -11.75 21.72
N LEU A 444 17.38 -11.52 20.76
CA LEU A 444 15.94 -11.39 20.98
C LEU A 444 15.33 -12.73 21.39
N MET A 445 15.62 -13.82 20.66
CA MET A 445 15.12 -15.16 21.02
C MET A 445 15.63 -15.60 22.40
N TRP A 446 16.91 -15.37 22.71
CA TRP A 446 17.47 -15.71 24.02
C TRP A 446 16.83 -14.90 25.17
N ILE A 447 16.35 -13.67 24.94
CA ILE A 447 15.71 -12.88 26.00
C ILE A 447 14.41 -13.51 26.52
N LEU A 448 13.67 -14.26 25.69
CA LEU A 448 12.41 -14.90 26.05
C LEU A 448 12.61 -16.13 26.94
N PHE A 449 13.68 -16.90 26.72
CA PHE A 449 13.91 -18.19 27.40
C PHE A 449 14.93 -18.11 28.56
N ALA A 450 15.83 -17.13 28.58
CA ALA A 450 16.85 -17.02 29.63
C ALA A 450 16.26 -16.76 31.03
N LYS A 451 16.55 -17.67 31.98
CA LYS A 451 16.08 -17.56 33.39
C LYS A 451 16.54 -16.26 34.09
N GLY A 452 17.69 -15.71 33.69
CA GLY A 452 18.23 -14.43 34.19
C GLY A 452 17.71 -13.18 33.46
N SER A 453 16.89 -13.32 32.42
CA SER A 453 16.36 -12.18 31.69
C SER A 453 15.24 -11.47 32.46
N ARG A 454 14.94 -10.25 32.03
CA ARG A 454 13.76 -9.51 32.50
C ARG A 454 12.44 -10.25 32.24
N PHE A 455 12.34 -11.04 31.17
CA PHE A 455 11.14 -11.85 30.90
C PHE A 455 11.02 -13.00 31.91
N GLY A 456 12.15 -13.62 32.28
CA GLY A 456 12.25 -14.56 33.41
C GLY A 456 11.82 -13.93 34.75
N GLU A 457 12.32 -12.72 35.07
CA GLU A 457 11.88 -11.97 36.25
C GLU A 457 10.36 -11.73 36.25
N LEU A 458 9.79 -11.32 35.11
CA LEU A 458 8.37 -11.02 34.95
C LEU A 458 7.51 -12.25 35.21
N LYS A 459 7.87 -13.41 34.66
CA LYS A 459 7.22 -14.70 34.94
C LYS A 459 7.22 -15.02 36.44
N VAL A 460 8.36 -14.85 37.12
CA VAL A 460 8.50 -15.08 38.57
C VAL A 460 7.72 -14.06 39.41
N MET A 461 7.68 -12.78 39.01
CA MET A 461 6.88 -11.76 39.68
C MET A 461 5.38 -12.00 39.51
N LEU A 462 4.94 -12.41 38.32
CA LEU A 462 3.57 -12.76 38.01
C LEU A 462 3.08 -13.93 38.88
N GLU A 463 3.90 -14.98 39.04
CA GLU A 463 3.60 -16.07 39.97
C GLU A 463 3.57 -15.63 41.44
N LYS A 464 4.48 -14.74 41.87
CA LYS A 464 4.48 -14.17 43.23
C LYS A 464 3.25 -13.30 43.51
N VAL A 465 2.64 -12.67 42.50
CA VAL A 465 1.35 -11.97 42.61
C VAL A 465 0.20 -12.98 42.63
N LYS A 466 0.18 -13.97 41.72
CA LYS A 466 -0.85 -15.02 41.64
C LYS A 466 -0.96 -15.85 42.93
N LYS A 467 0.17 -16.28 43.52
CA LYS A 467 0.20 -16.96 44.84
C LYS A 467 -0.34 -16.11 46.00
N LYS A 468 -0.29 -14.77 45.90
CA LYS A 468 -0.89 -13.84 46.87
C LYS A 468 -2.38 -13.56 46.63
N LYS A 469 -2.85 -13.73 45.40
CA LYS A 469 -4.27 -13.67 45.02
C LYS A 469 -5.02 -14.90 45.54
N ALA A 470 -4.46 -16.09 45.33
CA ALA A 470 -5.05 -17.37 45.74
C ALA A 470 -5.34 -17.48 47.26
N LYS A 471 -4.41 -17.03 48.12
CA LYS A 471 -4.58 -17.05 49.59
C LYS A 471 -5.70 -16.15 50.15
N ILE A 472 -6.44 -15.42 49.30
CA ILE A 472 -7.55 -14.54 49.69
C ILE A 472 -8.93 -15.16 49.34
N MET A 473 -8.97 -16.27 48.59
CA MET A 473 -10.22 -16.93 48.12
C MET A 473 -10.53 -18.26 48.84
N ALA A 474 -9.83 -18.57 49.93
CA ALA A 474 -9.88 -19.85 50.64
C ALA A 474 -10.72 -19.84 51.94
N LEU A 475 -11.69 -18.93 52.06
CA LEU A 475 -12.62 -18.85 53.20
C LEU A 475 -14.05 -18.55 52.70
N LEU A 476 -15.05 -19.09 53.39
CA LEU A 476 -16.51 -18.99 53.12
C LEU A 476 -17.05 -19.84 51.96
N VAL A 477 -17.45 -21.08 52.29
CA VAL A 477 -18.50 -21.87 51.60
C VAL A 477 -19.28 -22.64 52.67
N ILE A 478 -20.60 -22.41 52.78
CA ILE A 478 -21.64 -23.30 53.36
C ILE A 478 -23.02 -22.58 53.25
N LEU A 479 -24.13 -23.34 53.23
CA LEU A 479 -25.57 -22.94 53.26
C LEU A 479 -26.23 -22.33 51.97
N PHE A 480 -26.83 -23.22 51.16
CA PHE A 480 -28.20 -23.27 50.55
C PHE A 480 -28.91 -21.97 50.00
N THR A 481 -29.31 -21.83 48.71
CA THR A 481 -30.50 -22.33 47.89
C THR A 481 -31.87 -21.71 48.28
N SER A 482 -32.88 -21.43 47.41
CA SER A 482 -33.25 -21.81 45.99
C SER A 482 -33.76 -20.54 45.18
N VAL A 483 -34.65 -20.47 44.14
CA VAL A 483 -35.53 -21.37 43.31
C VAL A 483 -35.85 -20.72 41.90
N SER A 484 -36.90 -21.19 41.17
CA SER A 484 -37.38 -20.91 39.77
C SER A 484 -38.18 -19.58 39.53
N GLY A 485 -38.73 -19.19 38.35
CA GLY A 485 -39.09 -19.89 37.08
C GLY A 485 -39.29 -19.02 35.79
N PHE A 486 -40.30 -19.30 34.93
CA PHE A 486 -40.31 -19.19 33.44
C PHE A 486 -41.07 -18.00 32.72
N ALA A 487 -41.13 -18.06 31.37
CA ALA A 487 -41.61 -17.13 30.29
C ALA A 487 -43.15 -16.80 30.25
N GLN A 488 -43.80 -16.12 29.27
CA GLN A 488 -43.56 -15.82 27.82
C GLN A 488 -44.36 -14.54 27.35
N GLU A 489 -44.15 -14.06 26.10
CA GLU A 489 -44.90 -13.13 25.16
C GLU A 489 -46.12 -12.27 25.63
N GLN A 490 -46.44 -11.10 25.04
CA GLN A 490 -46.88 -10.90 23.63
C GLN A 490 -46.70 -9.45 23.06
N GLU A 491 -47.32 -9.17 21.90
CA GLU A 491 -47.07 -8.06 20.95
C GLU A 491 -47.72 -6.70 21.28
N HIS A 492 -47.42 -5.66 20.49
CA HIS A 492 -48.42 -4.77 19.84
C HIS A 492 -47.80 -3.95 18.68
N GLU A 493 -48.60 -3.70 17.64
CA GLU A 493 -48.23 -2.98 16.40
C GLU A 493 -48.60 -1.49 16.43
N HIS A 494 -48.05 -0.70 15.49
CA HIS A 494 -48.69 0.52 14.98
C HIS A 494 -48.21 0.86 13.54
N GLU A 495 -49.15 0.96 12.59
CA GLU A 495 -48.92 1.47 11.23
C GLU A 495 -49.29 2.96 11.09
N ASN A 496 -48.69 3.65 10.10
CA ASN A 496 -49.36 4.58 9.15
C ASN A 496 -48.36 4.99 8.02
N PRO A 497 -48.78 5.52 6.86
CA PRO A 497 -48.32 4.96 5.58
C PRO A 497 -47.85 6.02 4.54
N LEU A 498 -47.83 5.62 3.26
CA LEU A 498 -47.69 6.39 2.00
C LEU A 498 -46.29 6.52 1.37
N VAL A 499 -45.92 5.55 0.52
CA VAL A 499 -45.45 5.78 -0.87
C VAL A 499 -45.93 4.61 -1.76
N ILE A 500 -46.18 4.84 -3.05
CA ILE A 500 -46.63 3.83 -4.04
C ILE A 500 -45.46 2.91 -4.46
N PRO A 501 -45.67 1.60 -4.72
CA PRO A 501 -44.79 0.62 -4.08
C PRO A 501 -43.77 -0.11 -4.96
N LYS A 502 -42.57 -0.30 -4.40
CA LYS A 502 -41.53 -1.28 -4.79
C LYS A 502 -42.11 -2.69 -5.01
N ALA A 503 -43.11 -3.07 -4.20
CA ALA A 503 -43.72 -4.40 -4.15
C ALA A 503 -44.23 -4.95 -5.49
N ARG A 504 -44.56 -4.13 -6.50
CA ARG A 504 -44.93 -4.65 -7.82
C ARG A 504 -43.72 -5.26 -8.55
N ILE A 505 -42.53 -4.66 -8.44
CA ILE A 505 -41.30 -5.19 -9.05
C ILE A 505 -40.87 -6.43 -8.28
N ASP A 506 -40.81 -6.37 -6.95
CA ASP A 506 -40.44 -7.52 -6.11
C ASP A 506 -41.41 -8.70 -6.29
N SER A 507 -42.72 -8.44 -6.53
CA SER A 507 -43.70 -9.48 -6.84
C SER A 507 -43.48 -10.12 -8.21
N ILE A 508 -43.03 -9.38 -9.23
CA ILE A 508 -42.70 -9.94 -10.55
C ILE A 508 -41.42 -10.78 -10.47
N ILE A 509 -40.41 -10.33 -9.71
CA ILE A 509 -39.20 -11.11 -9.45
C ILE A 509 -39.57 -12.39 -8.71
N LYS A 510 -40.27 -12.28 -7.56
CA LYS A 510 -40.67 -13.43 -6.72
C LYS A 510 -41.58 -14.43 -7.43
N ALA A 511 -42.39 -14.00 -8.40
CA ALA A 511 -43.19 -14.89 -9.25
C ALA A 511 -42.39 -15.64 -10.33
N ASN A 512 -41.14 -15.24 -10.62
CA ASN A 512 -40.28 -15.85 -11.63
C ASN A 512 -39.04 -16.55 -11.03
N VAL A 513 -39.03 -16.76 -9.71
CA VAL A 513 -37.90 -17.35 -8.97
C VAL A 513 -37.68 -18.82 -9.35
N VAL A 514 -36.41 -19.15 -9.55
CA VAL A 514 -35.90 -20.52 -9.70
C VAL A 514 -35.77 -21.18 -8.33
N SER A 515 -35.99 -22.49 -8.24
CA SER A 515 -35.81 -23.25 -6.99
C SER A 515 -34.39 -23.05 -6.41
N GLU A 516 -34.26 -22.98 -5.08
CA GLU A 516 -32.95 -22.81 -4.42
C GLU A 516 -31.98 -23.94 -4.80
N GLU A 517 -32.48 -25.16 -4.97
CA GLU A 517 -31.70 -26.34 -5.35
C GLU A 517 -31.11 -26.21 -6.76
N HIS A 518 -31.91 -25.79 -7.74
CA HIS A 518 -31.41 -25.61 -9.11
C HIS A 518 -30.54 -24.36 -9.25
N ALA A 519 -30.86 -23.29 -8.52
CA ALA A 519 -30.01 -22.10 -8.45
C ALA A 519 -28.62 -22.44 -7.86
N ALA A 520 -28.56 -23.28 -6.82
CA ALA A 520 -27.29 -23.76 -6.29
C ALA A 520 -26.49 -24.59 -7.32
N GLU A 521 -27.15 -25.43 -8.13
CA GLU A 521 -26.49 -26.17 -9.22
C GLU A 521 -26.00 -25.28 -10.39
N PHE A 522 -26.61 -24.11 -10.60
CA PHE A 522 -26.04 -23.03 -11.44
C PHE A 522 -24.86 -22.35 -10.74
N GLY A 523 -24.96 -22.09 -9.43
CA GLY A 523 -23.88 -21.56 -8.59
C GLY A 523 -22.62 -22.42 -8.55
N ARG A 524 -22.73 -23.72 -8.86
CA ARG A 524 -21.60 -24.66 -9.06
C ARG A 524 -20.84 -24.50 -10.39
N LEU A 525 -21.35 -23.75 -11.37
CA LEU A 525 -20.58 -23.41 -12.57
C LEU A 525 -19.32 -22.62 -12.18
N VAL A 526 -18.24 -22.78 -12.93
CA VAL A 526 -17.02 -21.97 -12.75
C VAL A 526 -17.08 -20.75 -13.65
N VAL A 527 -16.59 -19.61 -13.16
CA VAL A 527 -16.44 -18.35 -13.90
C VAL A 527 -15.02 -17.80 -13.71
N GLN A 528 -14.45 -17.23 -14.77
CA GLN A 528 -13.20 -16.46 -14.72
C GLN A 528 -13.53 -15.00 -14.39
N ASP A 529 -13.04 -14.45 -13.27
CA ASP A 529 -13.24 -13.03 -12.98
C ASP A 529 -12.29 -12.11 -13.78
N ALA A 530 -12.48 -10.80 -13.68
CA ALA A 530 -11.69 -9.80 -14.40
C ALA A 530 -10.20 -9.77 -14.01
N GLY A 531 -9.81 -10.38 -12.87
CA GLY A 531 -8.42 -10.56 -12.47
C GLY A 531 -7.84 -11.92 -12.85
N GLY A 532 -8.59 -12.74 -13.58
CA GLY A 532 -8.22 -14.10 -14.00
C GLY A 532 -8.42 -15.17 -12.93
N ARG A 533 -9.08 -14.87 -11.80
CA ARG A 533 -9.34 -15.88 -10.77
C ARG A 533 -10.53 -16.76 -11.16
N MET A 534 -10.29 -18.06 -11.29
CA MET A 534 -11.33 -19.07 -11.44
C MET A 534 -12.07 -19.30 -10.12
N LYS A 535 -13.37 -19.01 -10.06
CA LYS A 535 -14.20 -19.19 -8.85
C LYS A 535 -15.59 -19.76 -9.21
N PRO A 536 -16.33 -20.34 -8.25
CA PRO A 536 -17.73 -20.71 -8.47
C PRO A 536 -18.60 -19.47 -8.73
N VAL A 537 -19.63 -19.61 -9.55
CA VAL A 537 -20.66 -18.58 -9.76
C VAL A 537 -21.32 -18.19 -8.43
N ASN A 538 -21.41 -19.08 -7.45
CA ASN A 538 -21.84 -18.77 -6.08
C ASN A 538 -20.98 -17.71 -5.38
N THR A 539 -19.65 -17.78 -5.50
CA THR A 539 -18.77 -16.74 -4.95
C THR A 539 -18.94 -15.45 -5.73
N TYR A 540 -19.03 -15.53 -7.05
CA TYR A 540 -19.22 -14.34 -7.90
C TYR A 540 -20.55 -13.64 -7.63
N SER A 541 -21.65 -14.38 -7.47
CA SER A 541 -22.99 -13.85 -7.24
C SER A 541 -23.08 -13.13 -5.88
N SER A 542 -22.46 -13.71 -4.85
CA SER A 542 -22.30 -13.10 -3.53
C SER A 542 -21.39 -11.86 -3.57
N GLU A 543 -20.24 -11.92 -4.25
CA GLU A 543 -19.35 -10.77 -4.45
C GLU A 543 -20.06 -9.62 -5.18
N LEU A 544 -20.82 -9.91 -6.23
CA LEU A 544 -21.60 -8.96 -7.02
C LEU A 544 -22.65 -8.24 -6.15
N LEU A 545 -23.52 -8.99 -5.46
CA LEU A 545 -24.54 -8.38 -4.60
C LEU A 545 -23.92 -7.59 -3.45
N ARG A 546 -22.86 -8.11 -2.82
CA ARG A 546 -22.19 -7.39 -1.74
C ARG A 546 -21.50 -6.11 -2.21
N LYS A 547 -20.99 -6.06 -3.45
CA LYS A 547 -20.44 -4.83 -4.05
C LYS A 547 -21.53 -3.82 -4.39
N LEU A 548 -22.67 -4.26 -4.95
CA LEU A 548 -23.80 -3.41 -5.31
C LEU A 548 -24.61 -2.91 -4.09
N SER A 549 -25.14 -3.82 -3.28
CA SER A 549 -26.14 -3.54 -2.23
C SER A 549 -25.57 -3.51 -0.80
N LYS A 550 -24.39 -4.12 -0.59
CA LYS A 550 -23.81 -4.47 0.72
C LYS A 550 -24.65 -5.51 1.51
N SER A 551 -25.43 -6.34 0.81
CA SER A 551 -25.97 -7.63 1.29
C SER A 551 -25.63 -8.76 0.32
N ASP A 552 -25.74 -10.01 0.78
CA ASP A 552 -25.48 -11.22 0.01
C ASP A 552 -26.78 -11.91 -0.48
N ASP A 553 -27.91 -11.30 -0.15
CA ASP A 553 -29.27 -11.67 -0.53
C ASP A 553 -30.01 -10.46 -1.15
N TYR A 554 -31.13 -10.71 -1.82
CA TYR A 554 -32.08 -9.66 -2.21
C TYR A 554 -33.50 -10.08 -1.87
N GLU A 555 -34.16 -9.36 -0.95
CA GLU A 555 -35.59 -9.55 -0.63
C GLU A 555 -35.95 -10.98 -0.16
N GLY A 556 -34.98 -11.70 0.43
CA GLY A 556 -35.11 -13.11 0.82
C GLY A 556 -34.71 -14.13 -0.26
N LEU A 557 -34.22 -13.68 -1.41
CA LEU A 557 -33.66 -14.53 -2.47
C LEU A 557 -32.14 -14.66 -2.31
N THR A 558 -31.63 -15.87 -2.54
CA THR A 558 -30.19 -16.16 -2.55
C THR A 558 -29.48 -15.44 -3.71
N SER A 559 -28.18 -15.17 -3.56
CA SER A 559 -27.38 -14.57 -4.63
C SER A 559 -27.42 -15.37 -5.93
N ASP A 560 -27.54 -16.70 -5.85
CA ASP A 560 -27.62 -17.59 -7.01
C ASP A 560 -28.95 -17.48 -7.76
N GLN A 561 -30.08 -17.38 -7.05
CA GLN A 561 -31.37 -17.07 -7.68
C GLN A 561 -31.36 -15.68 -8.34
N VAL A 562 -30.64 -14.72 -7.75
CA VAL A 562 -30.52 -13.36 -8.27
C VAL A 562 -29.66 -13.30 -9.53
N ILE A 563 -28.48 -13.93 -9.59
CA ILE A 563 -27.66 -13.92 -10.83
C ILE A 563 -28.36 -14.67 -11.98
N VAL A 564 -29.08 -15.76 -11.69
CA VAL A 564 -29.90 -16.44 -12.70
C VAL A 564 -31.02 -15.52 -13.19
N SER A 565 -31.71 -14.80 -12.28
CA SER A 565 -32.74 -13.82 -12.65
C SER A 565 -32.19 -12.63 -13.46
N MET A 566 -31.01 -12.11 -13.11
CA MET A 566 -30.30 -11.05 -13.85
C MET A 566 -29.93 -11.50 -15.26
N THR A 567 -29.55 -12.77 -15.44
CA THR A 567 -29.12 -13.31 -16.73
C THR A 567 -30.31 -13.71 -17.62
N GLU A 568 -31.38 -14.27 -17.04
CA GLU A 568 -32.59 -14.66 -17.78
C GLU A 568 -33.45 -13.44 -18.17
N ASN A 569 -33.57 -12.44 -17.27
CA ASN A 569 -34.49 -11.31 -17.40
C ASN A 569 -33.84 -9.95 -17.05
N PRO A 570 -32.73 -9.56 -17.70
CA PRO A 570 -31.96 -8.36 -17.36
C PRO A 570 -32.80 -7.07 -17.35
N THR A 571 -33.77 -6.94 -18.26
CA THR A 571 -34.67 -5.78 -18.40
C THR A 571 -35.41 -5.40 -17.12
N ILE A 572 -35.70 -6.37 -16.24
CA ILE A 572 -36.33 -6.11 -14.93
C ILE A 572 -35.33 -5.38 -14.02
N TRP A 573 -34.10 -5.88 -13.95
CA TRP A 573 -33.06 -5.43 -13.03
C TRP A 573 -32.52 -4.02 -13.31
N TYR A 574 -32.68 -3.50 -14.53
CA TYR A 574 -32.43 -2.09 -14.84
C TYR A 574 -33.21 -1.14 -13.90
N ASN A 575 -34.41 -1.53 -13.46
CA ASN A 575 -35.30 -0.74 -12.62
C ASN A 575 -35.33 -1.21 -11.14
N VAL A 576 -34.51 -2.19 -10.76
CA VAL A 576 -34.43 -2.66 -9.37
C VAL A 576 -33.50 -1.74 -8.57
N PRO A 577 -33.97 -1.15 -7.45
CA PRO A 577 -33.12 -0.34 -6.59
C PRO A 577 -32.17 -1.25 -5.79
N VAL A 578 -30.98 -1.47 -6.34
CA VAL A 578 -29.93 -2.34 -5.76
C VAL A 578 -28.59 -1.62 -5.55
N ILE A 579 -28.31 -0.53 -6.29
CA ILE A 579 -27.07 0.24 -6.17
C ILE A 579 -27.12 1.06 -4.88
N ASN A 580 -26.34 0.65 -3.88
CA ASN A 580 -26.18 1.36 -2.62
C ASN A 580 -25.43 2.68 -2.88
N VAL A 581 -26.01 3.82 -2.50
CA VAL A 581 -25.30 5.11 -2.46
C VAL A 581 -25.17 5.56 -1.01
N LYS A 582 -23.94 5.91 -0.63
CA LYS A 582 -23.53 6.31 0.72
C LYS A 582 -24.47 7.39 1.28
N LYS A 583 -24.92 7.24 2.52
CA LYS A 583 -25.99 8.09 3.08
C LYS A 583 -25.66 9.58 2.98
N ASP A 584 -24.44 9.97 3.28
CA ASP A 584 -24.04 11.39 3.39
C ASP A 584 -23.66 12.04 2.05
N ASN A 585 -24.02 11.44 0.90
CA ASN A 585 -23.77 12.00 -0.43
C ASN A 585 -25.08 12.32 -1.17
N ASP A 586 -25.59 13.52 -0.89
CA ASP A 586 -26.84 14.02 -1.48
C ASP A 586 -26.62 14.58 -2.90
N SER A 587 -25.38 14.97 -3.24
CA SER A 587 -25.00 15.45 -4.58
C SER A 587 -25.32 14.43 -5.68
N ILE A 588 -24.93 13.16 -5.49
CA ILE A 588 -25.26 12.08 -6.43
C ILE A 588 -26.78 11.94 -6.57
N ARG A 589 -27.54 12.05 -5.47
CA ARG A 589 -29.01 11.91 -5.47
C ARG A 589 -29.70 13.06 -6.19
N HIS A 590 -29.25 14.30 -5.99
CA HIS A 590 -29.72 15.46 -6.75
C HIS A 590 -29.44 15.32 -8.25
N ILE A 591 -28.23 14.86 -8.63
CA ILE A 591 -27.83 14.67 -10.03
C ILE A 591 -28.68 13.58 -10.71
N VAL A 592 -28.91 12.44 -10.06
CA VAL A 592 -29.74 11.37 -10.64
C VAL A 592 -31.25 11.69 -10.63
N GLY A 593 -31.70 12.55 -9.70
CA GLY A 593 -33.09 12.97 -9.54
C GLY A 593 -33.91 12.10 -8.58
N VAL A 594 -33.35 11.72 -7.42
CA VAL A 594 -33.99 10.85 -6.41
C VAL A 594 -34.04 11.49 -5.01
N PRO A 595 -34.95 11.08 -4.11
CA PRO A 595 -35.01 11.57 -2.74
C PRO A 595 -33.73 11.35 -1.93
N GLU A 596 -33.37 12.32 -1.08
CA GLU A 596 -32.15 12.32 -0.26
C GLU A 596 -32.03 11.12 0.69
N ASP A 597 -33.16 10.58 1.17
CA ASP A 597 -33.19 9.42 2.07
C ASP A 597 -33.09 8.07 1.33
N GLN A 598 -33.16 8.06 -0.01
CA GLN A 598 -33.14 6.83 -0.79
C GLN A 598 -31.76 6.15 -0.74
N LYS A 599 -31.69 5.06 0.03
CA LYS A 599 -30.48 4.23 0.25
C LYS A 599 -30.02 3.46 -1.00
N TYR A 600 -30.97 3.03 -1.84
CA TYR A 600 -30.72 2.14 -2.97
C TYR A 600 -31.31 2.73 -4.25
N LEU A 601 -30.48 2.88 -5.28
CA LEU A 601 -30.85 3.46 -6.57
C LEU A 601 -30.94 2.39 -7.65
N ALA A 602 -31.79 2.63 -8.65
CA ALA A 602 -31.92 1.78 -9.83
C ALA A 602 -30.86 2.17 -10.87
N LEU A 603 -30.52 1.25 -11.77
CA LEU A 603 -29.56 1.55 -12.85
C LEU A 603 -30.09 2.66 -13.76
N THR A 604 -31.40 2.64 -14.06
CA THR A 604 -32.08 3.70 -14.86
C THR A 604 -32.04 5.08 -14.22
N SER A 605 -31.84 5.22 -12.90
CA SER A 605 -31.70 6.54 -12.26
C SER A 605 -30.48 7.31 -12.79
N PHE A 606 -29.41 6.60 -13.17
CA PHE A 606 -28.13 7.21 -13.57
C PHE A 606 -28.07 7.69 -15.03
N PHE A 607 -29.10 7.42 -15.83
CA PHE A 607 -29.19 7.87 -17.22
C PHE A 607 -30.32 8.89 -17.38
N ASP A 608 -30.23 9.77 -18.37
CA ASP A 608 -31.33 10.66 -18.77
C ASP A 608 -32.32 9.94 -19.72
N LYS A 609 -33.17 10.67 -20.47
CA LYS A 609 -34.13 10.05 -21.39
C LYS A 609 -33.53 9.77 -22.77
N GLU A 610 -32.43 10.44 -23.05
CA GLU A 610 -31.68 10.46 -24.29
C GLU A 610 -30.61 9.35 -24.30
N GLY A 611 -30.21 8.87 -23.11
CA GLY A 611 -29.30 7.75 -22.88
C GLY A 611 -27.95 8.14 -22.28
N ASN A 612 -27.72 9.42 -21.98
CA ASN A 612 -26.43 9.91 -21.49
C ASN A 612 -26.24 9.56 -20.01
N TYR A 613 -24.98 9.28 -19.63
CA TYR A 613 -24.63 8.93 -18.25
C TYR A 613 -24.40 10.17 -17.38
N LYS A 614 -25.31 10.40 -16.42
CA LYS A 614 -25.40 11.67 -15.65
C LYS A 614 -24.18 11.99 -14.78
N LEU A 615 -23.36 11.00 -14.41
CA LEU A 615 -22.14 11.24 -13.63
C LEU A 615 -20.92 11.59 -14.50
N SER A 616 -20.97 11.37 -15.82
CA SER A 616 -19.83 11.55 -16.72
C SER A 616 -19.09 12.89 -16.56
N PRO A 617 -19.76 14.07 -16.52
CA PRO A 617 -19.08 15.38 -16.40
C PRO A 617 -18.30 15.60 -15.09
N TYR A 618 -18.48 14.72 -14.10
CA TYR A 618 -17.82 14.79 -12.79
C TYR A 618 -16.72 13.73 -12.64
N LEU A 619 -16.67 12.73 -13.52
CA LEU A 619 -15.78 11.57 -13.38
C LEU A 619 -14.39 11.79 -13.99
N GLU A 620 -14.28 12.54 -15.08
CA GLU A 620 -13.00 12.85 -15.74
C GLU A 620 -12.00 13.51 -14.76
N ASN A 621 -12.39 14.67 -14.21
CA ASN A 621 -11.63 15.37 -13.17
C ASN A 621 -11.38 14.50 -11.91
N ALA A 622 -12.33 13.63 -11.54
CA ALA A 622 -12.20 12.76 -10.38
C ALA A 622 -11.16 11.65 -10.59
N TYR A 623 -11.12 11.04 -11.77
CA TYR A 623 -10.15 10.01 -12.15
C TYR A 623 -8.75 10.59 -12.43
N GLN A 624 -8.65 11.82 -12.94
CA GLN A 624 -7.38 12.54 -13.15
C GLN A 624 -6.78 13.11 -11.85
N ALA A 625 -7.58 13.31 -10.79
CA ALA A 625 -7.10 13.90 -9.55
C ALA A 625 -6.04 13.03 -8.84
N ALA A 626 -4.78 13.48 -8.78
CA ALA A 626 -3.69 12.79 -8.09
C ALA A 626 -3.93 12.54 -6.58
N VAL A 627 -4.88 13.28 -5.96
CA VAL A 627 -5.40 13.01 -4.61
C VAL A 627 -6.92 13.25 -4.62
N PRO A 628 -7.75 12.24 -4.97
CA PRO A 628 -9.20 12.43 -5.07
C PRO A 628 -9.79 12.78 -3.70
N ASN A 629 -10.67 13.78 -3.66
CA ASN A 629 -11.37 14.18 -2.44
C ASN A 629 -12.58 13.25 -2.17
N GLN A 630 -13.30 13.46 -1.07
CA GLN A 630 -14.39 12.54 -0.69
C GLN A 630 -15.58 12.55 -1.67
N PHE A 631 -15.83 13.67 -2.34
CA PHE A 631 -16.83 13.78 -3.42
C PHE A 631 -16.40 12.89 -4.59
N ASP A 632 -15.21 13.14 -5.15
CA ASP A 632 -14.60 12.41 -6.26
C ASP A 632 -14.65 10.89 -6.02
N LYS A 633 -14.29 10.45 -4.81
CA LYS A 633 -14.29 9.03 -4.41
C LYS A 633 -15.68 8.43 -4.30
N ASP A 634 -16.64 9.15 -3.76
CA ASP A 634 -18.03 8.68 -3.71
C ASP A 634 -18.62 8.56 -5.12
N PHE A 635 -18.21 9.42 -6.06
CA PHE A 635 -18.57 9.34 -7.48
C PHE A 635 -17.90 8.14 -8.15
N ILE A 636 -16.58 7.98 -8.07
CA ILE A 636 -15.82 6.83 -8.61
C ILE A 636 -16.36 5.49 -8.08
N GLU A 637 -16.61 5.38 -6.77
CA GLU A 637 -17.16 4.15 -6.18
C GLU A 637 -18.62 3.89 -6.62
N THR A 638 -19.38 4.94 -6.94
CA THR A 638 -20.73 4.79 -7.49
C THR A 638 -20.70 4.40 -8.96
N ASP A 639 -19.82 5.01 -9.75
CA ASP A 639 -19.53 4.68 -11.15
C ASP A 639 -19.06 3.22 -11.31
N ARG A 640 -18.14 2.76 -10.47
CA ARG A 640 -17.73 1.34 -10.40
C ARG A 640 -18.92 0.41 -10.15
N ARG A 641 -19.87 0.78 -9.28
CA ARG A 641 -21.09 -0.02 -9.02
C ARG A 641 -22.09 0.04 -10.18
N VAL A 642 -22.24 1.19 -10.83
CA VAL A 642 -23.06 1.34 -12.05
C VAL A 642 -22.51 0.45 -13.16
N ASN A 643 -21.23 0.55 -13.48
CA ASN A 643 -20.58 -0.27 -14.51
C ASN A 643 -20.60 -1.77 -14.17
N LEU A 644 -20.43 -2.13 -12.89
CA LEU A 644 -20.53 -3.53 -12.45
C LEU A 644 -21.93 -4.11 -12.69
N LEU A 645 -23.01 -3.38 -12.35
CA LEU A 645 -24.38 -3.83 -12.66
C LEU A 645 -24.69 -3.78 -14.15
N TYR A 646 -24.23 -2.75 -14.87
CA TYR A 646 -24.44 -2.64 -16.32
C TYR A 646 -23.80 -3.82 -17.07
N ASN A 647 -22.54 -4.15 -16.77
CA ASN A 647 -21.87 -5.33 -17.31
C ASN A 647 -22.55 -6.64 -16.87
N ALA A 648 -23.14 -6.69 -15.67
CA ALA A 648 -23.93 -7.83 -15.21
C ALA A 648 -25.18 -8.05 -16.08
N LEU A 649 -25.94 -6.99 -16.35
CA LEU A 649 -27.17 -7.04 -17.15
C LEU A 649 -26.91 -7.15 -18.67
N GLN A 650 -25.70 -6.84 -19.12
CA GLN A 650 -25.22 -7.22 -20.46
C GLN A 650 -24.73 -8.67 -20.55
N GLY A 651 -24.66 -9.42 -19.44
CA GLY A 651 -24.16 -10.81 -19.40
C GLY A 651 -22.64 -10.95 -19.51
N LYS A 652 -21.90 -9.84 -19.66
CA LYS A 652 -20.42 -9.81 -19.82
C LYS A 652 -19.66 -10.41 -18.65
N ILE A 653 -20.26 -10.45 -17.47
CA ILE A 653 -19.65 -11.00 -16.25
C ILE A 653 -19.54 -12.52 -16.23
N LEU A 654 -20.40 -13.25 -16.96
CA LEU A 654 -20.44 -14.72 -16.92
C LEU A 654 -19.48 -15.32 -17.93
N ARG A 655 -18.18 -15.10 -17.72
CA ARG A 655 -17.08 -15.75 -18.46
C ARG A 655 -16.98 -17.23 -18.11
N ILE A 656 -17.86 -18.02 -18.73
CA ILE A 656 -18.06 -19.46 -18.46
C ILE A 656 -17.59 -20.36 -19.60
N PHE A 657 -17.16 -19.80 -20.74
CA PHE A 657 -16.74 -20.57 -21.92
C PHE A 657 -15.21 -20.45 -22.15
N PRO A 658 -14.39 -21.45 -21.80
CA PRO A 658 -12.98 -21.50 -22.21
C PRO A 658 -12.82 -21.48 -23.73
N ILE A 659 -11.87 -20.69 -24.24
CA ILE A 659 -11.44 -20.74 -25.64
C ILE A 659 -10.51 -21.96 -25.83
N PRO A 660 -10.80 -22.89 -26.78
CA PRO A 660 -9.98 -24.09 -26.97
C PRO A 660 -8.56 -23.78 -27.48
N GLY A 661 -7.55 -24.05 -26.64
CA GLY A 661 -6.14 -23.88 -27.00
C GLY A 661 -5.65 -22.43 -26.96
N ASP A 662 -6.30 -21.56 -26.19
CA ASP A 662 -5.83 -20.20 -25.90
C ASP A 662 -4.63 -20.23 -24.95
N GLU A 663 -3.52 -19.59 -25.33
CA GLU A 663 -2.24 -19.66 -24.62
C GLU A 663 -2.30 -19.07 -23.20
N ASN A 664 -3.22 -18.13 -22.93
CA ASN A 664 -3.44 -17.58 -21.59
C ASN A 664 -4.75 -18.10 -20.96
N ASN A 665 -5.25 -19.27 -21.37
CA ASN A 665 -6.45 -19.90 -20.81
C ASN A 665 -7.65 -18.91 -20.67
N LYS A 666 -7.88 -18.06 -21.68
CA LYS A 666 -8.94 -17.05 -21.68
C LYS A 666 -10.33 -17.68 -21.76
N TRP A 667 -11.23 -17.28 -20.86
CA TRP A 667 -12.64 -17.66 -20.87
C TRP A 667 -13.49 -16.44 -21.20
N VAL A 668 -14.54 -16.65 -21.99
CA VAL A 668 -15.40 -15.58 -22.49
C VAL A 668 -16.85 -15.78 -22.05
N SER A 669 -17.57 -14.66 -21.99
CA SER A 669 -19.00 -14.61 -21.72
C SER A 669 -19.84 -14.87 -22.96
N PHE A 670 -21.15 -15.05 -22.78
CA PHE A 670 -22.06 -15.36 -23.89
C PHE A 670 -22.07 -14.29 -25.03
N PRO A 671 -22.02 -12.96 -24.75
CA PRO A 671 -21.85 -11.96 -25.81
C PRO A 671 -20.48 -12.09 -26.51
N GLU A 672 -19.40 -12.17 -25.73
CA GLU A 672 -18.02 -12.26 -26.23
C GLU A 672 -17.79 -13.55 -27.07
N ALA A 673 -18.53 -14.63 -26.81
CA ALA A 673 -18.43 -15.91 -27.53
C ALA A 673 -18.82 -15.86 -29.02
N ALA A 674 -19.45 -14.77 -29.48
CA ALA A 674 -19.64 -14.54 -30.91
C ALA A 674 -18.31 -14.24 -31.63
N GLU A 675 -17.41 -13.51 -30.97
CA GLU A 675 -16.18 -12.92 -31.52
C GLU A 675 -14.93 -13.73 -31.15
N ALA A 676 -14.98 -14.50 -30.06
CA ALA A 676 -13.89 -15.30 -29.49
C ALA A 676 -13.38 -16.50 -30.33
N GLY A 677 -13.53 -16.48 -31.65
CA GLY A 677 -12.82 -17.39 -32.57
C GLY A 677 -13.22 -18.87 -32.54
N PHE A 678 -14.26 -19.28 -31.79
CA PHE A 678 -14.72 -20.68 -31.72
C PHE A 678 -15.01 -21.27 -33.12
N LYS A 679 -14.53 -22.51 -33.35
CA LYS A 679 -14.61 -23.20 -34.65
C LYS A 679 -15.58 -24.39 -34.60
N GLY A 680 -16.18 -24.72 -35.74
CA GLY A 680 -16.98 -25.94 -35.92
C GLY A 680 -18.12 -26.08 -34.90
N MET A 681 -18.28 -27.28 -34.34
CA MET A 681 -19.35 -27.61 -33.39
C MET A 681 -19.27 -26.79 -32.09
N ASP A 682 -18.08 -26.45 -31.62
CA ASP A 682 -17.93 -25.69 -30.37
C ASP A 682 -18.47 -24.26 -30.52
N SER A 683 -18.40 -23.68 -31.72
CA SER A 683 -19.02 -22.38 -32.08
C SER A 683 -20.56 -22.43 -32.07
N VAL A 684 -21.14 -23.55 -32.53
CA VAL A 684 -22.59 -23.77 -32.47
C VAL A 684 -23.03 -23.99 -31.02
N TYR A 685 -22.24 -24.75 -30.25
CA TYR A 685 -22.50 -25.07 -28.86
C TYR A 685 -22.57 -23.82 -27.98
N THR A 686 -21.52 -23.00 -27.95
CA THR A 686 -21.47 -21.80 -27.08
C THR A 686 -22.57 -20.80 -27.40
N ARG A 687 -22.96 -20.67 -28.67
CA ARG A 687 -24.04 -19.79 -29.13
C ARG A 687 -25.46 -20.30 -28.84
N GLN A 688 -25.66 -21.60 -28.60
CA GLN A 688 -27.00 -22.20 -28.41
C GLN A 688 -27.27 -22.72 -26.99
N ILE A 689 -26.24 -23.13 -26.23
CA ILE A 689 -26.43 -23.84 -24.97
C ILE A 689 -27.15 -23.03 -23.89
N LEU A 690 -26.86 -21.73 -23.76
CA LEU A 690 -27.55 -20.85 -22.80
C LEU A 690 -28.99 -20.51 -23.21
N PRO A 691 -29.29 -20.14 -24.48
CA PRO A 691 -30.68 -20.04 -24.96
C PRO A 691 -31.51 -21.31 -24.74
N MET A 692 -30.92 -22.49 -24.98
CA MET A 692 -31.57 -23.77 -24.68
C MET A 692 -31.81 -23.95 -23.17
N TYR A 693 -30.81 -23.68 -22.34
CA TYR A 693 -30.90 -23.76 -20.89
C TYR A 693 -32.00 -22.84 -20.33
N PHE A 694 -32.04 -21.56 -20.72
CA PHE A 694 -33.08 -20.64 -20.25
C PHE A 694 -34.49 -20.99 -20.77
N THR A 695 -34.60 -21.66 -21.92
CA THR A 695 -35.86 -22.20 -22.42
C THR A 695 -36.34 -23.38 -21.57
N ALA A 696 -35.46 -24.33 -21.26
CA ALA A 696 -35.75 -25.45 -20.35
C ALA A 696 -36.08 -24.96 -18.92
N LEU A 697 -35.33 -23.97 -18.42
CA LEU A 697 -35.54 -23.35 -17.11
C LEU A 697 -36.91 -22.67 -16.98
N ARG A 698 -37.42 -22.07 -18.05
CA ARG A 698 -38.76 -21.48 -18.06
C ARG A 698 -39.84 -22.55 -17.94
N SER A 699 -39.72 -23.64 -18.71
CA SER A 699 -40.60 -24.82 -18.58
C SER A 699 -40.54 -25.41 -17.17
N ALA A 700 -39.33 -25.57 -16.60
CA ALA A 700 -39.12 -26.11 -15.27
C ALA A 700 -39.77 -25.29 -14.13
N LYS A 701 -39.88 -23.96 -14.30
CA LYS A 701 -40.62 -23.09 -13.36
C LYS A 701 -42.14 -23.27 -13.45
N GLU A 702 -42.68 -23.71 -14.58
CA GLU A 702 -44.11 -23.98 -14.78
C GLU A 702 -44.50 -25.41 -14.35
N THR A 703 -43.64 -26.40 -14.61
CA THR A 703 -43.89 -27.82 -14.31
C THR A 703 -43.39 -28.28 -12.93
N GLY A 704 -42.39 -27.60 -12.38
CA GLY A 704 -41.61 -28.06 -11.22
C GLY A 704 -40.51 -29.07 -11.55
N ASP A 705 -40.37 -29.49 -12.82
CA ASP A 705 -39.38 -30.48 -13.26
C ASP A 705 -38.14 -29.81 -13.87
N TYR A 706 -37.00 -29.99 -13.22
CA TYR A 706 -35.72 -29.40 -13.60
C TYR A 706 -34.76 -30.39 -14.29
N GLU A 707 -35.17 -31.63 -14.62
CA GLU A 707 -34.27 -32.65 -15.18
C GLU A 707 -33.54 -32.16 -16.45
N GLN A 708 -34.28 -31.68 -17.45
CA GLN A 708 -33.70 -31.16 -18.69
C GLN A 708 -32.78 -29.94 -18.46
N ALA A 709 -33.11 -29.07 -17.51
CA ALA A 709 -32.28 -27.91 -17.17
C ALA A 709 -30.97 -28.35 -16.49
N ASN A 710 -31.03 -29.36 -15.61
CA ASN A 710 -29.86 -29.98 -14.98
C ASN A 710 -28.95 -30.68 -15.99
N GLU A 711 -29.50 -31.38 -16.99
CA GLU A 711 -28.70 -31.97 -18.08
C GLU A 711 -27.91 -30.92 -18.86
N LEU A 712 -28.54 -29.78 -19.19
CA LEU A 712 -27.89 -28.69 -19.91
C LEU A 712 -26.80 -28.01 -19.06
N LEU A 713 -27.00 -27.84 -17.74
CA LEU A 713 -25.93 -27.38 -16.83
C LEU A 713 -24.78 -28.38 -16.74
N ASN A 714 -25.08 -29.68 -16.70
CA ASN A 714 -24.06 -30.73 -16.69
C ASN A 714 -23.29 -30.80 -18.02
N SER A 715 -23.93 -30.46 -19.14
CA SER A 715 -23.27 -30.24 -20.42
C SER A 715 -22.25 -29.08 -20.34
N ILE A 716 -22.66 -27.92 -19.79
CA ILE A 716 -21.75 -26.76 -19.61
C ILE A 716 -20.58 -27.12 -18.69
N LYS A 717 -20.83 -27.79 -17.56
CA LYS A 717 -19.78 -28.32 -16.66
C LYS A 717 -18.84 -29.28 -17.41
N GLY A 718 -19.35 -30.08 -18.36
CA GLY A 718 -18.56 -30.93 -19.24
C GLY A 718 -17.69 -30.15 -20.23
N PHE A 719 -18.21 -29.10 -20.85
CA PHE A 719 -17.45 -28.21 -21.74
C PHE A 719 -16.31 -27.51 -20.98
N GLN A 720 -16.59 -26.97 -19.80
CA GLN A 720 -15.60 -26.36 -18.91
C GLN A 720 -14.48 -27.34 -18.55
N LYS A 721 -14.82 -28.58 -18.18
CA LYS A 721 -13.84 -29.63 -17.85
C LYS A 721 -13.05 -30.16 -19.05
N LYS A 722 -13.60 -30.08 -20.26
CA LYS A 722 -12.93 -30.49 -21.51
C LYS A 722 -11.87 -29.48 -21.96
N PHE A 723 -12.21 -28.18 -21.91
CA PHE A 723 -11.42 -27.13 -22.56
C PHE A 723 -10.72 -26.16 -21.60
N GLY A 724 -11.12 -26.09 -20.33
CA GLY A 724 -10.48 -25.28 -19.28
C GLY A 724 -9.80 -26.12 -18.20
N ALA A 725 -9.38 -27.34 -18.54
CA ALA A 725 -8.91 -28.37 -17.61
C ALA A 725 -7.68 -27.95 -16.78
N GLU A 726 -6.85 -27.04 -17.30
CA GLU A 726 -5.61 -26.58 -16.68
C GLU A 726 -5.86 -25.61 -15.52
N VAL A 727 -6.90 -24.77 -15.62
CA VAL A 727 -7.21 -23.70 -14.66
C VAL A 727 -8.43 -23.98 -13.78
N ILE A 728 -9.28 -24.95 -14.13
CA ILE A 728 -10.53 -25.21 -13.41
C ILE A 728 -10.28 -25.75 -11.98
N PRO A 729 -10.88 -25.16 -10.92
CA PRO A 729 -10.76 -25.68 -9.56
C PRO A 729 -11.36 -27.09 -9.43
N SER A 730 -10.75 -27.93 -8.58
CA SER A 730 -11.30 -29.26 -8.29
C SER A 730 -12.66 -29.17 -7.59
N GLU A 731 -13.54 -30.14 -7.81
CA GLU A 731 -14.89 -30.21 -7.19
C GLU A 731 -14.88 -30.01 -5.68
N ARG A 732 -13.85 -30.52 -4.99
CA ARG A 732 -13.67 -30.34 -3.54
C ARG A 732 -13.34 -28.89 -3.16
N ARG A 733 -12.59 -28.15 -3.99
CA ARG A 733 -12.30 -26.73 -3.78
C ARG A 733 -13.57 -25.90 -4.03
N ILE A 734 -14.31 -26.20 -5.11
CA ILE A 734 -15.63 -25.61 -5.41
C ILE A 734 -16.62 -25.80 -4.24
N GLU A 735 -16.79 -27.04 -3.78
CA GLU A 735 -17.68 -27.36 -2.65
C GLU A 735 -17.24 -26.68 -1.36
N THR A 736 -15.93 -26.68 -1.06
CA THR A 736 -15.38 -26.00 0.13
C THR A 736 -15.62 -24.49 0.07
N GLU A 737 -15.58 -23.87 -1.12
CA GLU A 737 -15.80 -22.43 -1.29
C GLU A 737 -17.28 -22.06 -1.07
N ILE A 738 -18.20 -22.84 -1.64
CA ILE A 738 -19.65 -22.68 -1.44
C ILE A 738 -20.00 -22.84 0.05
N ILE A 739 -19.40 -23.83 0.74
CA ILE A 739 -19.57 -24.04 2.19
C ILE A 739 -19.00 -22.86 2.99
N TYR A 740 -17.82 -22.35 2.61
CA TYR A 740 -17.18 -21.20 3.25
C TYR A 740 -18.05 -19.93 3.13
N ASN A 741 -18.56 -19.64 1.93
CA ASN A 741 -19.48 -18.53 1.67
C ASN A 741 -20.76 -18.68 2.50
N LYS A 742 -21.39 -19.86 2.48
CA LYS A 742 -22.67 -20.15 3.13
C LYS A 742 -22.65 -19.97 4.65
N TYR A 743 -21.51 -20.22 5.31
CA TYR A 743 -21.40 -20.07 6.76
C TYR A 743 -20.86 -18.72 7.24
N ASP A 744 -20.18 -17.95 6.37
CA ASP A 744 -19.51 -16.67 6.66
C ASP A 744 -19.05 -16.54 8.13
N ILE A 745 -18.07 -17.38 8.46
CA ILE A 745 -17.65 -17.58 9.85
C ILE A 745 -17.09 -16.28 10.44
N PHE A 746 -16.41 -15.46 9.64
CA PHE A 746 -15.76 -14.22 10.09
C PHE A 746 -16.77 -13.12 10.46
N ARG A 747 -17.82 -12.91 9.66
CA ARG A 747 -18.91 -11.96 9.95
C ARG A 747 -19.66 -12.32 11.22
N ASN A 748 -19.88 -13.61 11.47
CA ASN A 748 -20.58 -14.06 12.68
C ASN A 748 -19.68 -14.06 13.93
N LEU A 749 -18.38 -14.38 13.77
CA LEU A 749 -17.41 -14.44 14.87
C LEU A 749 -17.29 -13.13 15.65
N PHE A 750 -17.34 -11.96 15.00
CA PHE A 750 -17.18 -10.68 15.73
C PHE A 750 -18.30 -10.51 16.78
N SER A 751 -19.54 -10.82 16.42
CA SER A 751 -20.68 -10.74 17.33
C SER A 751 -20.55 -11.74 18.48
N TRP A 752 -20.20 -13.00 18.18
CA TRP A 752 -20.04 -14.04 19.20
C TRP A 752 -18.89 -13.73 20.17
N TYR A 753 -17.74 -13.24 19.68
CA TYR A 753 -16.65 -12.75 20.53
C TYR A 753 -17.05 -11.53 21.37
N MET A 754 -17.88 -10.62 20.82
CA MET A 754 -18.35 -9.43 21.54
C MET A 754 -19.22 -9.84 22.73
N PHE A 755 -20.24 -10.67 22.52
CA PHE A 755 -21.09 -11.16 23.59
C PHE A 755 -20.27 -11.95 24.63
N ALA A 756 -19.47 -12.94 24.21
CA ALA A 756 -18.68 -13.75 25.13
C ALA A 756 -17.65 -12.92 25.92
N GLY A 757 -16.98 -11.96 25.26
CA GLY A 757 -16.00 -11.06 25.85
C GLY A 757 -16.60 -10.08 26.85
N VAL A 758 -17.68 -9.38 26.49
CA VAL A 758 -18.38 -8.43 27.37
C VAL A 758 -18.99 -9.15 28.58
N ILE A 759 -19.70 -10.26 28.37
CA ILE A 759 -20.30 -11.06 29.45
C ILE A 759 -19.21 -11.55 30.42
N MET A 760 -18.10 -12.08 29.91
CA MET A 760 -16.97 -12.51 30.74
C MET A 760 -16.34 -11.32 31.49
N LEU A 761 -16.16 -10.17 30.85
CA LEU A 761 -15.56 -8.97 31.44
C LEU A 761 -16.43 -8.45 32.59
N VAL A 762 -17.75 -8.43 32.41
CA VAL A 762 -18.73 -8.09 33.45
C VAL A 762 -18.63 -9.07 34.63
N PHE A 763 -18.67 -10.38 34.39
CA PHE A 763 -18.55 -11.37 35.47
C PHE A 763 -17.21 -11.27 36.22
N VAL A 764 -16.08 -11.09 35.53
CA VAL A 764 -14.77 -10.94 36.16
C VAL A 764 -14.66 -9.64 36.96
N ILE A 765 -15.25 -8.53 36.49
CA ILE A 765 -15.34 -7.30 37.28
C ILE A 765 -16.18 -7.53 38.54
N PHE A 766 -17.35 -8.16 38.43
CA PHE A 766 -18.17 -8.49 39.61
C PHE A 766 -17.44 -9.41 40.59
N GLN A 767 -16.64 -10.38 40.12
CA GLN A 767 -15.82 -11.26 40.96
C GLN A 767 -14.81 -10.50 41.84
N ILE A 768 -14.27 -9.36 41.36
CA ILE A 768 -13.38 -8.51 42.17
C ILE A 768 -14.10 -8.00 43.42
N PHE A 769 -15.41 -7.76 43.35
CA PHE A 769 -16.25 -7.35 44.47
C PHE A 769 -16.76 -8.57 45.28
N LYS A 770 -17.45 -9.51 44.63
CA LYS A 770 -18.09 -10.70 45.22
C LYS A 770 -17.72 -11.97 44.44
N ASP A 771 -16.79 -12.76 44.97
CA ASP A 771 -16.43 -14.08 44.42
C ASP A 771 -17.45 -15.15 44.88
N SER A 772 -17.85 -16.06 44.00
CA SER A 772 -18.81 -17.13 44.29
C SER A 772 -18.61 -18.33 43.38
N LYS A 773 -19.13 -19.52 43.76
CA LYS A 773 -19.10 -20.70 42.88
C LYS A 773 -19.80 -20.43 41.53
N ILE A 774 -20.92 -19.70 41.53
CA ILE A 774 -21.67 -19.35 40.32
C ILE A 774 -20.85 -18.43 39.41
N MET A 775 -20.24 -17.36 39.96
CA MET A 775 -19.36 -16.48 39.17
C MET A 775 -18.18 -17.26 38.57
N ARG A 776 -17.54 -18.15 39.35
CA ARG A 776 -16.43 -18.98 38.84
C ARG A 776 -16.88 -20.00 37.79
N GLY A 777 -18.11 -20.53 37.90
CA GLY A 777 -18.74 -21.38 36.89
C GLY A 777 -18.98 -20.63 35.59
N LEU A 778 -19.71 -19.51 35.64
CA LEU A 778 -20.01 -18.66 34.48
C LEU A 778 -18.73 -18.16 33.78
N ILE A 779 -17.75 -17.67 34.53
CA ILE A 779 -16.43 -17.27 34.01
C ILE A 779 -15.69 -18.44 33.33
N THR A 780 -15.94 -19.69 33.76
CA THR A 780 -15.38 -20.89 33.12
C THR A 780 -16.14 -21.26 31.85
N VAL A 781 -17.48 -21.18 31.84
CA VAL A 781 -18.29 -21.37 30.63
C VAL A 781 -17.92 -20.35 29.56
N SER A 782 -17.83 -19.05 29.89
CA SER A 782 -17.39 -18.02 28.94
C SER A 782 -15.97 -18.27 28.41
N LYS A 783 -15.05 -18.81 29.22
CA LYS A 783 -13.71 -19.23 28.75
C LYS A 783 -13.78 -20.39 27.75
N VAL A 784 -14.63 -21.39 27.99
CA VAL A 784 -14.82 -22.52 27.05
C VAL A 784 -15.42 -22.01 25.73
N VAL A 785 -16.43 -21.14 25.79
CA VAL A 785 -17.00 -20.49 24.60
C VAL A 785 -15.91 -19.73 23.82
N ILE A 786 -15.11 -18.88 24.47
CA ILE A 786 -14.02 -18.13 23.82
C ILE A 786 -12.97 -19.06 23.19
N ILE A 787 -12.71 -20.23 23.77
CA ILE A 787 -11.81 -21.24 23.19
C ILE A 787 -12.45 -21.91 21.96
N ILE A 788 -13.75 -22.22 21.99
CA ILE A 788 -14.48 -22.76 20.82
C ILE A 788 -14.49 -21.73 19.69
N LEU A 789 -14.77 -20.45 19.98
CA LEU A 789 -14.69 -19.36 19.00
C LEU A 789 -13.27 -19.20 18.42
N PHE A 790 -12.22 -19.47 19.21
CA PHE A 790 -10.84 -19.46 18.72
C PHE A 790 -10.51 -20.66 17.83
N ILE A 791 -11.08 -21.83 18.09
CA ILE A 791 -10.98 -22.99 17.20
C ILE A 791 -11.70 -22.72 15.88
N LEU A 792 -12.93 -22.17 15.91
CA LEU A 792 -13.68 -21.78 14.72
C LEU A 792 -12.94 -20.70 13.91
N HIS A 793 -12.36 -19.70 14.57
CA HIS A 793 -11.53 -18.67 13.93
C HIS A 793 -10.30 -19.28 13.25
N THR A 794 -9.63 -20.24 13.89
CA THR A 794 -8.50 -20.96 13.31
C THR A 794 -8.93 -21.81 12.11
N ALA A 795 -10.08 -22.48 12.19
CA ALA A 795 -10.63 -23.27 11.08
C ALA A 795 -11.01 -22.39 9.87
N GLY A 796 -11.60 -21.21 10.10
CA GLY A 796 -11.91 -20.25 9.04
C GLY A 796 -10.67 -19.76 8.29
N LEU A 797 -9.56 -19.51 9.00
CA LEU A 797 -8.27 -19.15 8.38
C LEU A 797 -7.68 -20.31 7.57
N ILE A 798 -7.74 -21.55 8.10
CA ILE A 798 -7.29 -22.74 7.36
C ILE A 798 -8.14 -22.97 6.10
N ALA A 799 -9.45 -22.76 6.17
CA ALA A 799 -10.33 -22.82 5.02
C ALA A 799 -9.99 -21.75 3.97
N ARG A 800 -9.80 -20.48 4.38
CA ARG A 800 -9.40 -19.41 3.45
C ARG A 800 -8.06 -19.70 2.78
N TRP A 801 -7.05 -20.19 3.51
CA TRP A 801 -5.75 -20.62 2.94
C TRP A 801 -5.94 -21.69 1.85
N TYR A 802 -6.74 -22.73 2.12
CA TYR A 802 -7.01 -23.78 1.14
C TYR A 802 -7.75 -23.25 -0.11
N LEU A 803 -8.59 -22.23 0.05
CA LEU A 803 -9.39 -21.64 -1.02
C LEU A 803 -8.62 -20.62 -1.87
N SER A 804 -7.76 -19.79 -1.28
CA SER A 804 -6.88 -18.88 -2.02
C SER A 804 -5.68 -19.60 -2.63
N GLY A 805 -5.11 -20.58 -1.92
CA GLY A 805 -3.86 -21.26 -2.28
C GLY A 805 -2.63 -20.67 -1.58
N HIS A 806 -2.74 -19.45 -1.05
CA HIS A 806 -1.69 -18.76 -0.30
C HIS A 806 -2.09 -18.51 1.16
N ALA A 807 -1.13 -18.15 2.01
CA ALA A 807 -1.43 -17.86 3.41
C ALA A 807 -2.34 -16.60 3.53
N PRO A 808 -3.37 -16.61 4.41
CA PRO A 808 -4.40 -15.59 4.45
C PRO A 808 -3.96 -14.37 5.27
N TRP A 809 -3.00 -13.62 4.72
CA TRP A 809 -2.53 -12.31 5.19
C TRP A 809 -1.84 -11.53 4.05
N SER A 810 -2.30 -11.67 2.81
CA SER A 810 -1.79 -10.88 1.68
C SER A 810 -2.48 -9.51 1.59
N ASP A 811 -3.80 -9.46 1.79
CA ASP A 811 -4.62 -8.27 1.72
C ASP A 811 -4.92 -7.64 3.11
N ALA A 812 -5.61 -6.49 3.12
CA ALA A 812 -5.94 -5.74 4.34
C ALA A 812 -7.06 -6.38 5.20
N TYR A 813 -8.02 -7.06 4.58
CA TYR A 813 -9.06 -7.83 5.26
C TYR A 813 -8.47 -9.08 5.92
N GLU A 814 -7.69 -9.86 5.15
CA GLU A 814 -6.92 -11.02 5.60
C GLU A 814 -5.98 -10.68 6.75
N SER A 815 -5.20 -9.62 6.60
CA SER A 815 -4.33 -9.13 7.67
C SER A 815 -5.13 -8.74 8.92
N MET A 816 -6.32 -8.14 8.78
CA MET A 816 -7.16 -7.80 9.95
C MET A 816 -7.74 -9.02 10.67
N ILE A 817 -8.23 -10.04 9.96
CA ILE A 817 -8.68 -11.29 10.59
C ILE A 817 -7.51 -12.02 11.25
N TYR A 818 -6.31 -12.01 10.64
CA TYR A 818 -5.10 -12.58 11.23
C TYR A 818 -4.62 -11.81 12.48
N VAL A 819 -4.66 -10.47 12.49
CA VAL A 819 -4.36 -9.65 13.69
C VAL A 819 -5.36 -9.94 14.81
N ALA A 820 -6.64 -10.14 14.50
CA ALA A 820 -7.64 -10.53 15.48
C ALA A 820 -7.33 -11.92 16.08
N TRP A 821 -7.01 -12.90 15.23
CA TRP A 821 -6.59 -14.24 15.67
C TRP A 821 -5.34 -14.18 16.56
N ALA A 822 -4.30 -13.46 16.15
CA ALA A 822 -3.07 -13.28 16.93
C ALA A 822 -3.34 -12.60 18.28
N THR A 823 -4.21 -11.58 18.31
CA THR A 823 -4.64 -10.91 19.55
C THR A 823 -5.29 -11.88 20.52
N MET A 824 -6.18 -12.75 20.03
CA MET A 824 -6.84 -13.77 20.86
C MET A 824 -5.87 -14.87 21.30
N LEU A 825 -4.96 -15.32 20.43
CA LEU A 825 -3.92 -16.31 20.74
C LEU A 825 -3.05 -15.84 21.91
N PHE A 826 -2.45 -14.65 21.82
CA PHE A 826 -1.65 -14.10 22.92
C PHE A 826 -2.50 -13.80 24.15
N GLY A 827 -3.76 -13.38 23.96
CA GLY A 827 -4.77 -13.27 25.02
C GLY A 827 -4.97 -14.55 25.81
N LEU A 828 -5.11 -15.70 25.14
CA LEU A 828 -5.20 -17.02 25.76
C LEU A 828 -3.88 -17.43 26.41
N LEU A 829 -2.74 -17.30 25.71
CA LEU A 829 -1.42 -17.70 26.19
C LEU A 829 -1.01 -17.00 27.50
N PHE A 830 -1.18 -15.68 27.58
CA PHE A 830 -0.91 -14.91 28.80
C PHE A 830 -2.08 -14.99 29.81
N GLY A 831 -3.30 -15.13 29.31
CA GLY A 831 -4.54 -15.20 30.07
C GLY A 831 -4.77 -16.51 30.84
N ARG A 832 -3.99 -17.57 30.61
CA ARG A 832 -4.07 -18.90 31.29
C ARG A 832 -4.22 -18.88 32.82
N LYS A 833 -3.89 -17.77 33.49
CA LYS A 833 -4.09 -17.55 34.94
C LYS A 833 -4.60 -16.13 35.26
N SER A 834 -5.28 -15.47 34.32
CA SER A 834 -5.76 -14.08 34.41
C SER A 834 -7.03 -13.92 33.57
N ASP A 835 -8.19 -14.25 34.15
CA ASP A 835 -9.47 -14.27 33.45
C ASP A 835 -9.84 -12.91 32.84
N LEU A 836 -9.47 -11.81 33.50
CA LEU A 836 -9.66 -10.45 32.98
C LEU A 836 -8.89 -10.21 31.67
N THR A 837 -7.74 -10.87 31.49
CA THR A 837 -6.96 -10.78 30.25
C THR A 837 -7.69 -11.44 29.09
N ILE A 838 -8.22 -12.65 29.29
CA ILE A 838 -9.00 -13.37 28.25
C ILE A 838 -10.25 -12.58 27.86
N ALA A 839 -10.96 -12.03 28.85
CA ALA A 839 -12.16 -11.23 28.61
C ALA A 839 -11.85 -9.94 27.81
N SER A 840 -10.80 -9.22 28.19
CA SER A 840 -10.36 -8.01 27.48
C SER A 840 -9.82 -8.29 26.08
N THR A 841 -9.17 -9.43 25.85
CA THR A 841 -8.74 -9.81 24.50
C THR A 841 -9.87 -10.29 23.62
N ALA A 842 -10.86 -11.03 24.15
CA ALA A 842 -12.04 -11.41 23.37
C ALA A 842 -12.81 -10.15 22.91
N PHE A 843 -13.02 -9.19 23.81
CA PHE A 843 -13.65 -7.90 23.50
C PHE A 843 -12.90 -7.11 22.42
N VAL A 844 -11.56 -7.02 22.49
CA VAL A 844 -10.80 -6.30 21.45
C VAL A 844 -10.67 -7.09 20.15
N THR A 845 -10.68 -8.43 20.21
CA THR A 845 -10.75 -9.34 19.04
C THR A 845 -12.03 -9.11 18.26
N SER A 846 -13.18 -9.01 18.94
CA SER A 846 -14.44 -8.62 18.30
C SER A 846 -14.40 -7.22 17.70
N MET A 847 -13.71 -6.25 18.30
CA MET A 847 -13.56 -4.93 17.69
C MET A 847 -12.74 -4.98 16.40
N ILE A 848 -11.64 -5.75 16.35
CA ILE A 848 -10.82 -5.91 15.14
C ILE A 848 -11.63 -6.60 14.04
N LEU A 849 -12.29 -7.72 14.35
CA LEU A 849 -13.15 -8.43 13.38
C LEU A 849 -14.34 -7.57 12.91
N MET A 850 -14.94 -6.76 13.79
CA MET A 850 -16.01 -5.83 13.40
C MET A 850 -15.50 -4.77 12.42
N ILE A 851 -14.30 -4.22 12.64
CA ILE A 851 -13.68 -3.25 11.73
C ILE A 851 -13.33 -3.92 10.39
N ALA A 852 -12.90 -5.19 10.39
CA ALA A 852 -12.62 -5.95 9.16
C ALA A 852 -13.84 -6.03 8.22
N HIS A 853 -15.07 -6.00 8.76
CA HIS A 853 -16.32 -6.03 7.98
C HIS A 853 -16.96 -4.64 7.81
N TRP A 854 -16.20 -3.55 8.02
CA TRP A 854 -16.66 -2.21 7.63
C TRP A 854 -16.53 -1.99 6.12
N ASN A 855 -17.39 -1.14 5.56
CA ASN A 855 -17.70 -0.99 4.12
C ASN A 855 -16.53 -0.76 3.12
N TRP A 856 -15.30 -0.60 3.62
CA TRP A 856 -14.09 -0.16 2.90
C TRP A 856 -13.01 -1.24 2.75
N MET A 857 -13.23 -2.46 3.26
CA MET A 857 -12.42 -3.64 2.95
C MET A 857 -13.27 -4.64 2.17
N ASP A 858 -12.69 -5.22 1.12
CA ASP A 858 -13.33 -6.29 0.34
C ASP A 858 -12.97 -7.66 0.94
N PRO A 859 -13.95 -8.47 1.41
CA PRO A 859 -13.69 -9.80 1.93
C PRO A 859 -13.53 -10.87 0.82
N SER A 860 -13.61 -10.50 -0.47
CA SER A 860 -13.34 -11.41 -1.59
C SER A 860 -11.96 -12.08 -1.49
N ILE A 861 -11.76 -13.19 -2.20
CA ILE A 861 -10.43 -13.76 -2.41
C ILE A 861 -9.96 -13.30 -3.79
N ALA A 862 -8.87 -12.53 -3.82
CA ALA A 862 -8.21 -12.04 -5.03
C ALA A 862 -7.01 -12.94 -5.41
N ASN A 863 -6.36 -12.64 -6.53
CA ASN A 863 -5.06 -13.22 -6.87
C ASN A 863 -3.94 -12.52 -6.08
N LEU A 864 -2.89 -13.27 -5.75
CA LEU A 864 -1.73 -12.80 -4.97
C LEU A 864 -0.79 -11.98 -5.85
N ALA A 865 -0.38 -10.78 -5.45
CA ALA A 865 0.59 -9.99 -6.22
C ALA A 865 1.94 -10.74 -6.39
N PRO A 866 2.60 -10.73 -7.57
CA PRO A 866 3.76 -11.58 -7.89
C PRO A 866 4.89 -11.54 -6.85
N VAL A 867 5.21 -10.34 -6.36
CA VAL A 867 6.25 -10.13 -5.32
C VAL A 867 5.96 -10.86 -4.00
N LEU A 868 4.69 -11.13 -3.70
CA LEU A 868 4.25 -11.83 -2.50
C LEU A 868 4.21 -13.36 -2.66
N ASP A 869 4.32 -13.91 -3.88
CA ASP A 869 4.36 -15.38 -4.07
C ASP A 869 5.75 -15.94 -3.72
N SER A 870 5.97 -16.06 -2.41
CA SER A 870 7.25 -16.44 -1.85
C SER A 870 7.08 -17.05 -0.46
N TYR A 871 8.02 -17.91 -0.06
CA TYR A 871 8.09 -18.42 1.31
C TYR A 871 8.23 -17.28 2.34
N TRP A 872 8.74 -16.11 1.93
CA TRP A 872 8.80 -14.91 2.76
C TRP A 872 7.42 -14.39 3.20
N LEU A 873 6.35 -14.56 2.42
CA LEU A 873 4.97 -14.26 2.87
C LEU A 873 4.61 -15.08 4.11
N MET A 874 5.00 -16.36 4.14
CA MET A 874 4.71 -17.24 5.28
C MET A 874 5.54 -16.93 6.53
N ILE A 875 6.72 -16.31 6.40
CA ILE A 875 7.67 -16.10 7.53
C ILE A 875 7.78 -14.62 7.94
N HIS A 876 8.08 -13.70 7.02
CA HIS A 876 8.24 -12.28 7.33
C HIS A 876 6.88 -11.65 7.69
N VAL A 877 5.90 -11.73 6.78
CA VAL A 877 4.62 -11.03 6.91
C VAL A 877 3.82 -11.57 8.10
N SER A 878 3.78 -12.89 8.28
CA SER A 878 3.12 -13.52 9.43
C SER A 878 3.71 -13.07 10.78
N VAL A 879 5.04 -12.95 10.89
CA VAL A 879 5.71 -12.52 12.12
C VAL A 879 5.50 -11.02 12.38
N ILE A 880 5.56 -10.16 11.35
CA ILE A 880 5.41 -8.71 11.53
C ILE A 880 3.95 -8.33 11.81
N VAL A 881 2.97 -8.85 11.05
CA VAL A 881 1.54 -8.62 11.29
C VAL A 881 1.08 -9.30 12.58
N GLY A 882 1.58 -10.52 12.85
CA GLY A 882 1.34 -11.23 14.11
C GLY A 882 1.87 -10.49 15.34
N SER A 883 2.85 -9.57 15.19
CA SER A 883 3.36 -8.72 16.27
C SER A 883 2.33 -7.68 16.75
N TYR A 884 1.34 -7.33 15.92
CA TYR A 884 0.29 -6.39 16.29
C TYR A 884 -0.66 -6.99 17.33
N GLY A 885 -0.88 -8.31 17.33
CA GLY A 885 -1.66 -9.02 18.34
C GLY A 885 -1.24 -8.77 19.80
N PRO A 886 0.04 -9.03 20.18
CA PRO A 886 0.54 -8.74 21.51
C PRO A 886 0.66 -7.23 21.81
N PHE A 887 0.78 -6.36 20.80
CA PHE A 887 0.68 -4.90 21.01
C PHE A 887 -0.75 -4.46 21.35
N THR A 888 -1.78 -4.94 20.64
CA THR A 888 -3.20 -4.66 20.92
C THR A 888 -3.60 -5.19 22.31
N LEU A 889 -3.15 -6.40 22.66
CA LEU A 889 -3.21 -6.94 24.03
C LEU A 889 -2.57 -5.98 25.05
N GLY A 890 -1.40 -5.43 24.75
CA GLY A 890 -0.71 -4.45 25.60
C GLY A 890 -1.52 -3.16 25.79
N MET A 891 -2.08 -2.63 24.70
CA MET A 891 -2.94 -1.44 24.68
C MET A 891 -4.22 -1.64 25.51
N ILE A 892 -5.01 -2.69 25.26
CA ILE A 892 -6.29 -2.90 25.96
C ILE A 892 -6.06 -3.18 27.45
N LEU A 893 -5.00 -3.93 27.81
CA LEU A 893 -4.61 -4.11 29.21
C LEU A 893 -4.15 -2.80 29.85
N GLY A 894 -3.45 -1.93 29.11
CA GLY A 894 -3.12 -0.58 29.55
C GLY A 894 -4.37 0.23 29.90
N ALA A 895 -5.35 0.27 28.99
CA ALA A 895 -6.63 0.95 29.19
C ALA A 895 -7.40 0.40 30.40
N VAL A 896 -7.51 -0.93 30.53
CA VAL A 896 -8.14 -1.58 31.69
C VAL A 896 -7.39 -1.26 32.98
N ALA A 897 -6.06 -1.21 32.99
CA ALA A 897 -5.29 -0.80 34.17
C ALA A 897 -5.57 0.66 34.58
N LEU A 898 -5.78 1.57 33.61
CA LEU A 898 -6.19 2.95 33.89
C LEU A 898 -7.62 3.04 34.44
N LEU A 899 -8.58 2.31 33.85
CA LEU A 899 -9.96 2.21 34.36
C LEU A 899 -10.00 1.67 35.80
N LEU A 900 -9.23 0.61 36.10
CA LEU A 900 -9.11 0.08 37.47
C LEU A 900 -8.49 1.09 38.45
N MET A 901 -7.58 1.97 38.00
CA MET A 901 -7.09 3.08 38.84
C MET A 901 -8.16 4.11 39.15
N ILE A 902 -9.14 4.32 38.25
CA ILE A 902 -10.28 5.22 38.49
C ILE A 902 -11.17 4.65 39.60
N PHE A 903 -11.60 3.39 39.46
CA PHE A 903 -12.46 2.69 40.43
C PHE A 903 -11.76 2.29 41.75
N THR A 904 -10.49 2.65 41.97
CA THR A 904 -9.84 2.49 43.27
C THR A 904 -10.52 3.34 44.34
N THR A 905 -10.88 2.71 45.47
CA THR A 905 -11.41 3.33 46.69
C THR A 905 -10.53 2.97 47.90
N LYS A 906 -10.76 3.61 49.06
CA LYS A 906 -10.06 3.23 50.31
C LYS A 906 -10.29 1.75 50.67
N LYS A 907 -11.50 1.21 50.41
CA LYS A 907 -11.89 -0.17 50.75
C LYS A 907 -11.24 -1.21 49.82
N ASN A 908 -11.30 -1.02 48.49
CA ASN A 908 -10.83 -2.03 47.53
C ASN A 908 -9.31 -1.96 47.19
N LYS A 909 -8.59 -0.89 47.58
CA LYS A 909 -7.19 -0.62 47.19
C LYS A 909 -6.22 -1.80 47.28
N LYS A 910 -6.34 -2.68 48.29
CA LYS A 910 -5.46 -3.85 48.46
C LYS A 910 -5.67 -4.92 47.37
N LYS A 911 -6.93 -5.19 46.98
CA LYS A 911 -7.25 -6.01 45.80
C LYS A 911 -6.76 -5.29 44.53
N MET A 912 -7.10 -4.01 44.39
CA MET A 912 -6.85 -3.25 43.16
C MET A 912 -5.36 -3.06 42.83
N ASP A 913 -4.49 -2.81 43.82
CA ASP A 913 -3.03 -2.77 43.61
C ASP A 913 -2.46 -4.13 43.15
N LEU A 914 -3.07 -5.26 43.54
CA LEU A 914 -2.65 -6.59 43.07
C LEU A 914 -3.11 -6.84 41.63
N THR A 915 -4.36 -6.54 41.30
CA THR A 915 -4.87 -6.67 39.92
C THR A 915 -4.12 -5.76 38.96
N ILE A 916 -3.90 -4.48 39.31
CA ILE A 916 -3.12 -3.54 38.48
C ILE A 916 -1.66 -4.03 38.31
N LYS A 917 -1.04 -4.62 39.33
CA LYS A 917 0.30 -5.23 39.20
C LYS A 917 0.30 -6.40 38.22
N GLU A 918 -0.67 -7.29 38.34
CA GLU A 918 -0.83 -8.46 37.47
C GLU A 918 -0.99 -8.04 36.02
N ILE A 919 -1.89 -7.10 35.74
CA ILE A 919 -2.09 -6.53 34.40
C ILE A 919 -0.82 -5.84 33.90
N THR A 920 -0.22 -4.94 34.68
CA THR A 920 1.01 -4.20 34.27
C THR A 920 2.14 -5.16 33.91
N ILE A 921 2.28 -6.28 34.63
CA ILE A 921 3.29 -7.31 34.34
C ILE A 921 2.95 -8.05 33.03
N ILE A 922 1.67 -8.37 32.79
CA ILE A 922 1.25 -8.99 31.53
C ILE A 922 1.44 -8.02 30.36
N THR A 923 1.14 -6.73 30.51
CA THR A 923 1.47 -5.69 29.52
C THR A 923 2.98 -5.61 29.28
N GLU A 924 3.82 -5.62 30.32
CA GLU A 924 5.29 -5.61 30.14
C GLU A 924 5.79 -6.87 29.41
N MET A 925 5.16 -8.03 29.60
CA MET A 925 5.46 -9.26 28.86
C MET A 925 4.95 -9.23 27.41
N ALA A 926 3.72 -8.77 27.19
CA ALA A 926 3.08 -8.68 25.87
C ALA A 926 3.83 -7.69 24.96
N LEU A 927 4.10 -6.48 25.44
CA LEU A 927 4.90 -5.50 24.69
C LEU A 927 6.33 -6.00 24.41
N THR A 928 6.91 -6.83 25.29
CA THR A 928 8.22 -7.45 25.03
C THR A 928 8.14 -8.49 23.91
N ILE A 929 7.08 -9.32 23.84
CA ILE A 929 6.91 -10.24 22.70
C ILE A 929 6.59 -9.48 21.42
N GLY A 930 5.70 -8.48 21.45
CA GLY A 930 5.41 -7.64 20.30
C GLY A 930 6.68 -6.96 19.75
N LEU A 931 7.51 -6.37 20.61
CA LEU A 931 8.78 -5.78 20.17
C LEU A 931 9.75 -6.83 19.60
N VAL A 932 9.84 -8.03 20.19
CA VAL A 932 10.65 -9.13 19.64
C VAL A 932 10.15 -9.53 18.25
N MET A 933 8.85 -9.76 18.08
CA MET A 933 8.25 -10.16 16.81
C MET A 933 8.37 -9.05 15.76
N LEU A 934 8.07 -7.80 16.09
CA LEU A 934 8.21 -6.65 15.18
C LEU A 934 9.66 -6.48 14.73
N THR A 935 10.63 -6.59 15.64
CA THR A 935 12.06 -6.42 15.31
C THR A 935 12.59 -7.60 14.48
N ILE A 936 12.17 -8.83 14.77
CA ILE A 936 12.52 -10.00 13.95
C ILE A 936 11.84 -9.91 12.57
N GLY A 937 10.56 -9.55 12.52
CA GLY A 937 9.81 -9.35 11.28
C GLY A 937 10.46 -8.29 10.39
N ASN A 938 10.74 -7.10 10.92
CA ASN A 938 11.43 -6.02 10.20
C ASN A 938 12.82 -6.45 9.68
N PHE A 939 13.55 -7.28 10.43
CA PHE A 939 14.81 -7.86 9.93
C PHE A 939 14.56 -8.83 8.77
N LEU A 940 13.63 -9.77 8.91
CA LEU A 940 13.30 -10.76 7.87
C LEU A 940 12.77 -10.07 6.60
N GLY A 941 12.14 -8.90 6.72
CA GLY A 941 11.78 -8.05 5.58
C GLY A 941 13.00 -7.53 4.83
N GLY A 942 14.04 -7.09 5.54
CA GLY A 942 15.33 -6.73 4.93
C GLY A 942 16.17 -7.92 4.46
N GLN A 943 15.80 -9.17 4.77
CA GLN A 943 16.36 -10.35 4.09
C GLN A 943 15.63 -10.59 2.77
N TRP A 944 14.30 -10.62 2.82
CA TRP A 944 13.42 -10.72 1.67
C TRP A 944 13.74 -9.66 0.62
N ALA A 945 13.79 -8.37 0.99
CA ALA A 945 14.13 -7.27 0.09
C ALA A 945 15.50 -7.44 -0.61
N ASN A 946 16.47 -8.13 0.02
CA ASN A 946 17.78 -8.39 -0.59
C ASN A 946 17.82 -9.65 -1.46
N GLU A 947 16.86 -10.56 -1.29
CA GLU A 947 16.64 -11.76 -2.12
C GLU A 947 15.69 -11.48 -3.30
N SER A 948 14.81 -10.48 -3.17
CA SER A 948 13.90 -10.01 -4.22
C SER A 948 14.46 -8.82 -5.02
N TRP A 949 15.00 -7.82 -4.34
CA TRP A 949 15.36 -6.51 -4.91
C TRP A 949 16.82 -6.12 -4.63
N GLY A 950 17.71 -7.09 -4.41
CA GLY A 950 19.17 -6.90 -4.35
C GLY A 950 19.71 -5.93 -3.26
N ARG A 951 18.87 -5.41 -2.36
CA ARG A 951 19.27 -4.49 -1.26
C ARG A 951 18.46 -4.73 0.01
N TYR A 952 19.08 -4.60 1.18
CA TYR A 952 18.44 -4.97 2.46
C TYR A 952 17.60 -3.86 3.14
N TRP A 953 17.63 -2.64 2.61
CA TRP A 953 16.90 -1.48 3.15
C TRP A 953 16.69 -0.42 2.07
N GLY A 954 15.45 0.03 1.85
CA GLY A 954 15.11 1.03 0.83
C GLY A 954 14.69 2.41 1.39
N TRP A 955 14.57 2.56 2.71
CA TRP A 955 13.92 3.69 3.40
C TRP A 955 12.41 3.84 3.13
N ASP A 956 11.79 2.88 2.44
CA ASP A 956 10.36 2.87 2.11
C ASP A 956 9.50 3.21 3.34
N PRO A 957 8.43 4.01 3.21
CA PRO A 957 7.63 4.42 4.35
C PRO A 957 7.10 3.30 5.26
N LYS A 958 6.87 2.06 4.81
CA LYS A 958 6.53 0.94 5.72
C LYS A 958 7.73 0.43 6.50
N GLU A 959 8.89 0.27 5.85
CA GLU A 959 10.15 -0.05 6.53
C GLU A 959 10.48 1.00 7.60
N THR A 960 10.43 2.27 7.21
CA THR A 960 10.72 3.42 8.06
C THR A 960 9.72 3.53 9.22
N TRP A 961 8.40 3.35 8.99
CA TRP A 961 7.43 3.34 10.09
C TRP A 961 7.46 2.09 10.97
N ALA A 962 7.91 0.94 10.47
CA ALA A 962 8.18 -0.23 11.30
C ALA A 962 9.37 0.03 12.23
N LEU A 963 10.45 0.64 11.72
CA LEU A 963 11.58 1.10 12.53
C LEU A 963 11.19 2.15 13.58
N VAL A 964 10.34 3.13 13.21
CA VAL A 964 9.75 4.09 14.17
C VAL A 964 8.99 3.36 15.28
N SER A 965 8.14 2.38 14.94
CA SER A 965 7.42 1.57 15.92
C SER A 965 8.35 0.76 16.83
N ILE A 966 9.44 0.20 16.31
CA ILE A 966 10.50 -0.45 17.11
C ILE A 966 11.10 0.54 18.12
N MET A 967 11.45 1.77 17.70
CA MET A 967 12.02 2.79 18.58
C MET A 967 11.04 3.26 19.66
N VAL A 968 9.76 3.44 19.32
CA VAL A 968 8.70 3.83 20.26
C VAL A 968 8.49 2.75 21.33
N TYR A 969 8.35 1.48 20.95
CA TYR A 969 8.17 0.40 21.93
C TYR A 969 9.45 0.08 22.71
N ALA A 970 10.62 0.18 22.08
CA ALA A 970 11.91 0.11 22.79
C ALA A 970 12.00 1.18 23.87
N PHE A 971 11.68 2.44 23.56
CA PHE A 971 11.59 3.52 24.54
C PHE A 971 10.62 3.19 25.68
N VAL A 972 9.37 2.79 25.40
CA VAL A 972 8.35 2.49 26.43
C VAL A 972 8.82 1.38 27.39
N ILE A 973 9.44 0.33 26.88
CA ILE A 973 10.00 -0.75 27.69
C ILE A 973 11.22 -0.27 28.52
N HIS A 974 12.02 0.66 27.98
CA HIS A 974 13.18 1.23 28.66
C HIS A 974 12.87 2.36 29.66
N MET A 975 11.67 2.94 29.65
CA MET A 975 11.20 3.95 30.63
C MET A 975 11.36 3.48 32.10
N ARG A 976 11.31 2.16 32.35
CA ARG A 976 11.59 1.56 33.68
C ARG A 976 13.00 1.84 34.20
N LEU A 977 13.97 2.10 33.31
CA LEU A 977 15.34 2.44 33.66
C LEU A 977 15.54 3.95 33.87
N VAL A 978 14.77 4.80 33.18
CA VAL A 978 14.94 6.26 33.22
C VAL A 978 14.51 6.85 34.59
N PRO A 979 15.37 7.62 35.29
CA PRO A 979 15.02 8.25 36.56
C PRO A 979 13.91 9.30 36.37
N GLY A 980 12.73 9.03 36.94
CA GLY A 980 11.53 9.87 36.85
C GLY A 980 10.34 9.14 36.21
N MET A 981 10.59 8.28 35.22
CA MET A 981 9.54 7.67 34.38
C MET A 981 9.00 6.32 34.92
N ARG A 982 9.53 5.86 36.06
CA ARG A 982 9.26 4.53 36.68
C ARG A 982 7.86 4.38 37.33
N SER A 983 6.82 4.94 36.71
CA SER A 983 5.44 4.93 37.21
C SER A 983 4.59 3.91 36.46
N ARG A 984 3.84 3.04 37.18
CA ARG A 984 2.90 2.10 36.53
C ARG A 984 1.80 2.83 35.77
N TRP A 985 1.33 3.98 36.26
CA TRP A 985 0.35 4.78 35.51
C TRP A 985 0.93 5.21 34.16
N LEU A 986 2.16 5.73 34.16
CA LEU A 986 2.79 6.23 32.95
C LEU A 986 3.09 5.09 31.97
N PHE A 987 3.53 3.92 32.46
CA PHE A 987 3.76 2.75 31.61
C PHE A 987 2.47 2.23 30.97
N ASN A 988 1.38 2.09 31.72
CA ASN A 988 0.09 1.64 31.15
C ASN A 988 -0.54 2.69 30.23
N PHE A 989 -0.30 3.99 30.45
CA PHE A 989 -0.72 5.05 29.53
C PHE A 989 0.10 5.04 28.24
N MET A 990 1.43 4.94 28.33
CA MET A 990 2.30 4.85 27.16
C MET A 990 2.11 3.55 26.37
N ALA A 991 1.65 2.46 26.99
CA ALA A 991 1.24 1.24 26.30
C ALA A 991 0.01 1.46 25.36
N ILE A 992 -0.81 2.47 25.64
CA ILE A 992 -1.91 2.90 24.77
C ILE A 992 -1.37 3.86 23.70
N VAL A 993 -0.63 4.89 24.11
CA VAL A 993 -0.10 5.92 23.18
C VAL A 993 0.84 5.32 22.12
N ALA A 994 1.67 4.34 22.49
CA ALA A 994 2.54 3.65 21.54
C ALA A 994 1.78 2.87 20.45
N PHE A 995 0.53 2.47 20.70
CA PHE A 995 -0.26 1.78 19.69
C PHE A 995 -0.60 2.67 18.48
N ALA A 996 -0.56 4.00 18.65
CA ALA A 996 -0.68 4.94 17.54
C ALA A 996 0.45 4.77 16.49
N SER A 997 1.65 4.31 16.88
CA SER A 997 2.70 4.04 15.88
C SER A 997 2.36 2.82 15.04
N ILE A 998 1.79 1.76 15.62
CA ILE A 998 1.29 0.58 14.87
C ILE A 998 0.16 0.97 13.92
N MET A 999 -0.77 1.82 14.37
CA MET A 999 -1.84 2.33 13.50
C MET A 999 -1.30 3.20 12.37
N MET A 1000 -0.23 3.97 12.59
CA MET A 1000 0.47 4.67 11.51
C MET A 1000 1.20 3.69 10.58
N THR A 1001 1.96 2.71 11.09
CA THR A 1001 2.65 1.71 10.26
C THR A 1001 1.67 0.90 9.39
N TYR A 1002 0.52 0.49 9.92
CA TYR A 1002 -0.41 -0.42 9.25
C TYR A 1002 -1.48 0.28 8.40
N PHE A 1003 -2.14 1.32 8.93
CA PHE A 1003 -3.14 2.08 8.17
C PHE A 1003 -2.55 3.37 7.60
N GLY A 1004 -1.79 4.11 8.41
CA GLY A 1004 -1.32 5.44 8.05
C GLY A 1004 -0.36 5.47 6.85
N VAL A 1005 0.52 4.49 6.68
CA VAL A 1005 1.34 4.40 5.47
C VAL A 1005 0.46 4.12 4.26
N ASN A 1006 -0.39 3.09 4.30
CA ASN A 1006 -1.29 2.73 3.20
C ASN A 1006 -2.24 3.86 2.74
N PHE A 1007 -2.61 4.80 3.62
CA PHE A 1007 -3.65 5.80 3.35
C PHE A 1007 -3.21 7.27 3.41
N TYR A 1008 -1.96 7.57 3.77
CA TYR A 1008 -1.43 8.95 3.71
C TYR A 1008 -0.13 9.06 2.90
N LEU A 1009 0.56 7.95 2.62
CA LEU A 1009 1.92 7.94 2.06
C LEU A 1009 2.01 7.00 0.85
N SER A 1010 2.74 7.42 -0.17
CA SER A 1010 3.16 6.58 -1.31
C SER A 1010 4.35 5.68 -0.91
N GLY A 1011 4.51 4.52 -1.53
CA GLY A 1011 5.61 3.59 -1.23
C GLY A 1011 5.47 2.24 -1.94
N LEU A 1012 6.58 1.51 -2.08
CA LEU A 1012 6.71 0.26 -2.83
C LEU A 1012 5.83 -0.86 -2.25
N HIS A 1013 5.56 -0.82 -0.95
CA HIS A 1013 4.66 -1.77 -0.29
C HIS A 1013 3.18 -1.39 -0.37
N SER A 1014 2.80 -0.24 -0.92
CA SER A 1014 1.43 0.29 -0.83
C SER A 1014 0.52 -0.24 -1.94
N TYR A 1015 0.31 -1.58 -1.95
CA TYR A 1015 -0.59 -2.32 -2.86
C TYR A 1015 -2.09 -1.94 -2.77
N ALA A 1016 -2.43 -0.87 -2.06
CA ALA A 1016 -3.77 -0.25 -1.97
C ALA A 1016 -3.72 1.28 -2.19
N SER A 1017 -2.62 1.82 -2.75
CA SER A 1017 -2.36 3.25 -2.96
C SER A 1017 -3.14 3.87 -4.13
N GLY A 1018 -4.46 3.66 -4.18
CA GLY A 1018 -5.37 4.58 -4.87
C GLY A 1018 -6.04 5.56 -3.89
N ASP A 1019 -6.19 5.15 -2.63
CA ASP A 1019 -7.11 5.80 -1.70
C ASP A 1019 -6.41 6.57 -0.57
N LYS A 1020 -5.94 7.80 -0.82
CA LYS A 1020 -5.62 8.72 0.30
C LYS A 1020 -6.89 9.09 1.09
N VAL A 1021 -7.19 8.38 2.17
CA VAL A 1021 -8.45 8.53 2.95
C VAL A 1021 -8.37 9.73 3.89
N ILE A 1022 -9.38 10.60 3.88
CA ILE A 1022 -9.47 11.72 4.85
C ILE A 1022 -9.46 11.16 6.28
N THR A 1023 -8.54 11.65 7.13
CA THR A 1023 -8.32 11.16 8.50
C THR A 1023 -9.64 10.92 9.25
N PRO A 1024 -10.04 9.65 9.47
CA PRO A 1024 -11.38 9.35 9.95
C PRO A 1024 -11.71 10.03 11.27
N THR A 1025 -12.92 10.56 11.40
CA THR A 1025 -13.34 11.36 12.58
C THR A 1025 -13.18 10.61 13.90
N PHE A 1026 -13.26 9.27 13.88
CA PHE A 1026 -12.99 8.42 15.04
C PHE A 1026 -11.57 8.57 15.60
N VAL A 1027 -10.57 8.98 14.80
CA VAL A 1027 -9.19 9.20 15.26
C VAL A 1027 -9.14 10.36 16.27
N TYR A 1028 -9.78 11.48 15.96
CA TYR A 1028 -9.87 12.63 16.87
C TYR A 1028 -10.64 12.28 18.15
N TYR A 1029 -11.78 11.57 18.03
CA TYR A 1029 -12.51 11.08 19.19
C TYR A 1029 -11.67 10.09 20.04
N SER A 1030 -10.86 9.24 19.41
CA SER A 1030 -9.98 8.29 20.10
C SER A 1030 -8.87 9.02 20.88
N ILE A 1031 -8.25 10.04 20.29
CA ILE A 1031 -7.27 10.91 20.97
C ILE A 1031 -7.91 11.60 22.18
N ALA A 1032 -9.12 12.16 22.03
CA ALA A 1032 -9.85 12.81 23.13
C ALA A 1032 -10.20 11.82 24.26
N VAL A 1033 -10.68 10.61 23.94
CA VAL A 1033 -11.01 9.56 24.91
C VAL A 1033 -9.77 9.07 25.65
N VAL A 1034 -8.64 8.84 24.95
CA VAL A 1034 -7.37 8.44 25.59
C VAL A 1034 -6.82 9.56 26.48
N GLY A 1035 -6.91 10.83 26.05
CA GLY A 1035 -6.53 11.99 26.84
C GLY A 1035 -7.36 12.12 28.13
N LEU A 1036 -8.68 11.98 28.03
CA LEU A 1036 -9.60 12.03 29.18
C LEU A 1036 -9.39 10.86 30.15
N LEU A 1037 -9.25 9.63 29.62
CA LEU A 1037 -8.90 8.45 30.41
C LEU A 1037 -7.57 8.64 31.14
N GLY A 1038 -6.57 9.21 30.46
CA GLY A 1038 -5.27 9.59 31.04
C GLY A 1038 -5.42 10.59 32.19
N ALA A 1039 -6.11 11.71 31.97
CA ALA A 1039 -6.29 12.76 32.97
C ALA A 1039 -7.03 12.27 34.23
N VAL A 1040 -8.17 11.60 34.06
CA VAL A 1040 -9.00 11.12 35.17
C VAL A 1040 -8.29 10.00 35.94
N SER A 1041 -7.64 9.05 35.25
CA SER A 1041 -6.84 8.01 35.91
C SER A 1041 -5.59 8.57 36.60
N TYR A 1042 -4.94 9.61 36.07
CA TYR A 1042 -3.81 10.28 36.73
C TYR A 1042 -4.23 10.94 38.05
N TRP A 1043 -5.37 11.65 38.07
CA TRP A 1043 -5.91 12.25 39.28
C TRP A 1043 -6.17 11.19 40.37
N ARG A 1044 -6.79 10.07 40.00
CA ARG A 1044 -7.07 8.95 40.92
C ARG A 1044 -5.80 8.22 41.36
N PHE A 1045 -4.82 8.05 40.47
CA PHE A 1045 -3.49 7.53 40.80
C PHE A 1045 -2.73 8.45 41.79
N LYS A 1046 -2.76 9.77 41.57
CA LYS A 1046 -2.20 10.80 42.46
C LYS A 1046 -2.88 10.80 43.83
N LYS A 1047 -4.19 10.53 43.89
CA LYS A 1047 -5.01 10.46 45.12
C LYS A 1047 -4.77 9.17 45.93
N HIS A 1048 -4.63 8.02 45.28
CA HIS A 1048 -4.60 6.71 45.95
C HIS A 1048 -3.25 6.00 45.99
N TYR A 1049 -2.34 6.23 45.04
CA TYR A 1049 -1.11 5.43 44.86
C TYR A 1049 0.19 6.24 45.03
N LYS A 1050 0.24 7.51 44.59
CA LYS A 1050 1.41 8.36 44.75
C LYS A 1050 1.65 8.63 46.24
N LYS A 1051 2.80 8.20 46.79
CA LYS A 1051 3.18 8.54 48.17
C LYS A 1051 3.29 10.08 48.29
N LYS A 1052 2.61 10.70 49.26
CA LYS A 1052 2.96 12.07 49.70
C LYS A 1052 4.42 12.04 50.19
N ASN A 1053 5.25 12.97 49.72
CA ASN A 1053 6.61 13.15 50.26
C ASN A 1053 6.50 13.47 51.75
N ARG A 1054 7.07 12.61 52.61
CA ARG A 1054 7.03 12.80 54.06
C ARG A 1054 7.72 14.11 54.49
N SER A 1055 8.77 14.53 53.79
CA SER A 1055 9.58 15.72 54.11
C SER A 1055 8.76 16.99 54.34
N ARG A 1056 7.76 17.31 53.50
CA ARG A 1056 6.95 18.52 53.68
C ARG A 1056 6.09 18.45 54.95
N LEU A 1057 5.58 17.26 55.29
CA LEU A 1057 4.84 17.01 56.54
C LEU A 1057 5.75 16.94 57.78
N THR A 1058 7.04 16.57 57.63
CA THR A 1058 8.00 16.72 58.74
C THR A 1058 8.33 18.18 58.98
N LEU A 1059 8.59 18.97 57.92
CA LEU A 1059 8.84 20.42 58.02
C LEU A 1059 7.63 21.18 58.60
N GLU A 1060 6.40 20.90 58.14
CA GLU A 1060 5.19 21.47 58.72
C GLU A 1060 5.01 21.09 60.21
N LYS A 1061 5.32 19.84 60.58
CA LYS A 1061 5.28 19.42 62.00
C LYS A 1061 6.40 19.99 62.85
N MET A 1062 7.60 20.22 62.30
CA MET A 1062 8.71 20.87 63.00
C MET A 1062 8.43 22.35 63.20
N ASN A 1063 7.93 23.05 62.19
CA ASN A 1063 7.54 24.46 62.31
C ASN A 1063 6.33 24.64 63.24
N LYS A 1064 5.36 23.72 63.25
CA LYS A 1064 4.29 23.67 64.27
C LYS A 1064 4.74 23.18 65.65
N LYS A 1065 5.98 22.67 65.81
CA LYS A 1065 6.60 22.42 67.12
C LYS A 1065 7.43 23.61 67.60
N LYS A 1066 8.05 24.38 66.69
CA LYS A 1066 8.67 25.68 67.03
C LYS A 1066 7.63 26.69 67.51
N LYS A 1067 6.58 26.96 66.72
CA LYS A 1067 5.43 27.82 67.09
C LYS A 1067 4.48 27.24 68.16
N LYS A 1068 5.03 26.48 69.11
CA LYS A 1068 4.33 25.99 70.32
C LYS A 1068 5.30 25.77 71.51
N ASN A 1069 6.46 26.40 71.41
CA ASN A 1069 7.66 26.30 72.25
C ASN A 1069 8.36 27.67 72.24
N GLU A 1070 8.22 28.41 71.14
CA GLU A 1070 7.86 29.85 71.12
C GLU A 1070 6.37 30.01 71.48
#